data_AF-A0A1J4KD37-F1
#
_entry.id   AF-A0A1J4KD37-F1
#
_cell.length_a   1.000
_cell.length_b   1.000
_cell.length_c   1.000
_cell.angle_alpha   90.00
_cell.angle_beta   90.00
_cell.angle_gamma   90.00
#
_symmetry.space_group_name_H-M   'P 1'
#
loop_
_entity.id
_entity.type
_entity.pdbx_description
1 polymer ?
#
loop_
_entity_poly.entity_id
_entity_poly.type
_entity_poly.pdbx_seq_one_letter_code
_entity_poly.pdbx_strand_id
1 'polypeptide(L)'
;MLGTTERKCFLCGCQEKESLAYVQKLQAYFCNGISPTVHCSHLVWVIKKYKLYPIAKSHLAPDLECYKCHNKNPFELGYVKEKIICRRCLVSEKKVKEALLRFEPFIINDRFSKSVFQEVSSDKIKEDPEQFAMAIEQIRQKTNYQLTKMANIDLEKLPLRYPDIQTYKKMLDPFIDEELQCSHRKKDQMDMTLHKIQWISRNQLRCRIPTSSSKAISLGTRLKVNYDKEGEEEFACVTNKTARDIVTIEFDSNSKFYQETLMTARAVRNDIPFIRQRRALKDYNDKFFLEIFIGNLENVEKKVSHPLQLSINGLPVKPNKEQIEAINYSLSHKFAMIQGPPGTGKTTCIVLQALMYQKSGNKVLIVTHSNAAADHITEVMLQYGIQPIRAVGSTYEPVAYENEKIRPALSFQRSSEGGAFWVRRKQEIRIIKSANIVIATTVTSGGKRFDNCIFEKVIVDEANQLVDTELLIPLMHGCQQLTLYGDYLQIGPFVSSTKSKKNHFGISLVERLPTDQLGYKPIMLLTQYRMHPVLSEFPSCCFYNNKLKNGISEQDRVCHKGIYSMLPVKNYPICFFDIKTPESSTADGRSFLNCGEAAIIGETIMLLKKHGVKAEQIAVITFYNGMIELIKDTIAAVSNIDSQYCDKIRVDTVDAFEGSDIDYVILVTVRSNARKSIGFLSDRGRLNVALTRAKHALFIFGNAENLENDETWKQYVEYCREKGVLFDMS
;
A
#
# COMPACT_ATOMS: atom_id res chain seq x y z
N MET A 1 -41.78 19.69 -5.92
CA MET A 1 -42.25 18.94 -7.10
C MET A 1 -41.05 18.69 -8.00
N LEU A 2 -40.59 17.44 -8.17
CA LEU A 2 -39.49 17.12 -9.08
C LEU A 2 -40.01 16.20 -10.18
N GLY A 3 -40.58 16.85 -11.19
CA GLY A 3 -40.92 16.29 -12.48
C GLY A 3 -40.66 17.37 -13.52
N THR A 4 -39.42 17.84 -13.62
CA THR A 4 -39.05 18.74 -14.72
C THR A 4 -39.03 17.93 -16.00
N THR A 5 -40.05 18.11 -16.83
CA THR A 5 -40.10 17.70 -18.24
C THR A 5 -39.01 18.37 -19.09
N GLU A 6 -38.34 19.41 -18.56
CA GLU A 6 -37.23 20.07 -19.22
C GLU A 6 -35.93 19.25 -19.18
N ARG A 7 -35.40 18.95 -20.37
CA ARG A 7 -34.10 18.29 -20.57
C ARG A 7 -32.95 19.25 -20.25
N LYS A 8 -32.65 19.44 -18.95
CA LYS A 8 -31.56 20.27 -18.44
C LYS A 8 -30.77 19.59 -17.32
N CYS A 9 -29.48 19.93 -17.18
CA CYS A 9 -28.61 19.41 -16.14
C CYS A 9 -29.13 19.81 -14.75
N PHE A 10 -29.26 18.84 -13.87
CA PHE A 10 -29.76 19.05 -12.51
C PHE A 10 -28.84 19.89 -11.62
N LEU A 11 -27.54 19.91 -11.90
CA LEU A 11 -26.54 20.61 -11.08
C LEU A 11 -26.23 22.04 -11.54
N CYS A 12 -26.26 22.31 -12.86
CA CYS A 12 -25.89 23.63 -13.41
C CYS A 12 -26.91 24.20 -14.42
N GLY A 13 -28.02 23.51 -14.67
CA GLY A 13 -29.04 23.97 -15.61
C GLY A 13 -28.68 23.88 -17.10
N CYS A 14 -27.50 23.38 -17.48
CA CYS A 14 -27.09 23.22 -18.89
C CYS A 14 -28.16 22.49 -19.73
N GLN A 15 -28.50 23.01 -20.91
CA GLN A 15 -29.57 22.51 -21.78
C GLN A 15 -29.07 21.85 -23.08
N GLU A 16 -27.76 21.65 -23.23
CA GLU A 16 -27.18 21.06 -24.43
C GLU A 16 -27.56 19.57 -24.56
N LYS A 17 -28.52 19.26 -25.43
CA LYS A 17 -29.16 17.94 -25.50
C LYS A 17 -28.17 16.79 -25.68
N GLU A 18 -27.11 16.98 -26.47
CA GLU A 18 -26.11 15.96 -26.78
C GLU A 18 -25.08 15.72 -25.66
N SER A 19 -24.98 16.62 -24.67
CA SER A 19 -24.12 16.47 -23.50
C SER A 19 -24.84 15.88 -22.29
N LEU A 20 -26.17 15.76 -22.34
CA LEU A 20 -27.02 15.34 -21.23
C LEU A 20 -27.30 13.84 -21.23
N ALA A 21 -27.13 13.20 -20.07
CA ALA A 21 -27.50 11.81 -19.83
C ALA A 21 -28.52 11.70 -18.69
N TYR A 22 -29.51 10.81 -18.85
CA TYR A 22 -30.56 10.58 -17.87
C TYR A 22 -30.19 9.47 -16.88
N VAL A 23 -30.32 9.74 -15.58
CA VAL A 23 -30.07 8.77 -14.49
C VAL A 23 -31.41 8.42 -13.82
N GLN A 24 -31.91 7.21 -14.10
CA GLN A 24 -33.28 6.79 -13.74
C GLN A 24 -33.57 6.85 -12.24
N LYS A 25 -32.65 6.38 -11.38
CA LYS A 25 -32.86 6.38 -9.92
C LYS A 25 -33.03 7.79 -9.35
N LEU A 26 -32.39 8.79 -9.95
CA LEU A 26 -32.53 10.20 -9.56
C LEU A 26 -33.68 10.91 -10.27
N GLN A 27 -34.15 10.33 -11.38
CA GLN A 27 -35.10 10.90 -12.32
C GLN A 27 -34.66 12.27 -12.85
N ALA A 28 -33.37 12.41 -13.17
CA ALA A 28 -32.74 13.68 -13.51
C ALA A 28 -31.69 13.53 -14.62
N TYR A 29 -31.42 14.62 -15.35
CA TYR A 29 -30.36 14.71 -16.35
C TYR A 29 -29.09 15.31 -15.76
N PHE A 30 -27.93 14.85 -16.22
CA PHE A 30 -26.62 15.38 -15.86
C PHE A 30 -25.78 15.61 -17.12
N CYS A 31 -25.08 16.74 -17.19
CA CYS A 31 -24.26 17.07 -18.36
C CYS A 31 -22.85 16.48 -18.29
N ASN A 32 -22.19 16.42 -19.45
CA ASN A 32 -20.80 16.02 -19.58
C ASN A 32 -19.79 17.19 -19.48
N GLY A 33 -20.20 18.34 -18.93
CA GLY A 33 -19.31 19.48 -18.68
C GLY A 33 -18.54 19.37 -17.36
N ILE A 34 -17.25 19.72 -17.35
CA ILE A 34 -16.43 19.69 -16.12
C ILE A 34 -16.88 20.80 -15.16
N SER A 35 -17.18 20.38 -13.94
CA SER A 35 -17.48 21.25 -12.82
C SER A 35 -16.21 21.86 -12.23
N PRO A 36 -16.19 23.19 -11.96
CA PRO A 36 -15.14 23.81 -11.15
C PRO A 36 -15.18 23.33 -9.69
N THR A 37 -16.36 22.96 -9.16
CA THR A 37 -16.53 22.55 -7.76
C THR A 37 -16.09 21.11 -7.50
N VAL A 38 -16.40 20.18 -8.41
CA VAL A 38 -16.09 18.74 -8.22
C VAL A 38 -15.00 18.20 -9.15
N HIS A 39 -14.41 19.08 -9.98
CA HIS A 39 -13.26 18.81 -10.86
C HIS A 39 -13.41 17.61 -11.82
N CYS A 40 -14.65 17.22 -12.12
CA CYS A 40 -15.02 16.21 -13.08
C CYS A 40 -16.37 16.58 -13.71
N SER A 41 -16.81 15.87 -14.76
CA SER A 41 -18.12 16.15 -15.32
C SER A 41 -19.25 15.81 -14.35
N HIS A 42 -20.36 16.55 -14.39
CA HIS A 42 -21.51 16.29 -13.49
C HIS A 42 -21.99 14.84 -13.58
N LEU A 43 -22.06 14.30 -14.80
CA LEU A 43 -22.39 12.90 -15.02
C LEU A 43 -21.37 11.95 -14.37
N VAL A 44 -20.07 12.17 -14.61
CA VAL A 44 -19.00 11.35 -14.01
C VAL A 44 -19.03 11.44 -12.48
N TRP A 45 -19.29 12.61 -11.90
CA TRP A 45 -19.40 12.81 -10.46
C TRP A 45 -20.52 11.97 -9.84
N VAL A 46 -21.71 11.97 -10.44
CA VAL A 46 -22.85 11.16 -9.98
C VAL A 46 -22.49 9.68 -10.00
N ILE A 47 -21.83 9.21 -11.07
CA ILE A 47 -21.43 7.80 -11.17
C ILE A 47 -20.35 7.48 -10.13
N LYS A 48 -19.31 8.32 -9.97
CA LYS A 48 -18.24 8.10 -8.97
C LYS A 48 -18.81 8.03 -7.56
N LYS A 49 -19.72 8.94 -7.20
CA LYS A 49 -20.20 9.10 -5.82
C LYS A 49 -21.34 8.16 -5.45
N TYR A 50 -22.29 7.93 -6.36
CA TYR A 50 -23.52 7.20 -6.06
C TYR A 50 -23.66 5.87 -6.82
N LYS A 51 -22.73 5.54 -7.72
CA LYS A 51 -22.76 4.31 -8.55
C LYS A 51 -24.04 4.17 -9.38
N LEU A 52 -24.58 5.30 -9.83
CA LEU A 52 -25.80 5.35 -10.65
C LEU A 52 -25.44 5.58 -12.11
N TYR A 53 -25.68 4.57 -12.93
CA TYR A 53 -25.35 4.60 -14.35
C TYR A 53 -26.48 5.24 -15.17
N PRO A 54 -26.16 5.97 -16.25
CA PRO A 54 -27.16 6.54 -17.13
C PRO A 54 -27.82 5.46 -18.01
N ILE A 55 -29.08 5.66 -18.40
CA ILE A 55 -29.83 4.76 -19.31
C ILE A 55 -29.80 5.31 -20.74
N ALA A 56 -28.65 5.78 -21.19
CA ALA A 56 -28.61 6.59 -22.40
C ALA A 56 -29.06 5.80 -23.65
N LYS A 57 -30.14 6.29 -24.28
CA LYS A 57 -30.36 6.23 -25.74
C LYS A 57 -29.85 7.54 -26.31
N SER A 58 -28.54 7.69 -26.50
CA SER A 58 -28.05 8.80 -27.33
C SER A 58 -28.16 8.40 -28.80
N HIS A 59 -28.29 9.36 -29.72
CA HIS A 59 -28.24 9.07 -31.16
C HIS A 59 -26.88 8.47 -31.59
N LEU A 60 -25.86 8.56 -30.72
CA LEU A 60 -24.47 8.20 -30.98
C LEU A 60 -24.06 6.83 -30.41
N ALA A 61 -24.80 6.28 -29.42
CA ALA A 61 -24.54 4.96 -28.85
C ALA A 61 -25.82 4.34 -28.24
N PRO A 62 -26.40 3.28 -28.84
CA PRO A 62 -27.48 2.53 -28.21
C PRO A 62 -26.93 1.63 -27.10
N ASP A 63 -27.56 1.67 -25.92
CA ASP A 63 -27.31 0.90 -24.69
C ASP A 63 -25.83 0.74 -24.28
N LEU A 64 -25.40 1.52 -23.29
CA LEU A 64 -24.04 1.51 -22.72
C LEU A 64 -23.76 0.21 -21.94
N GLU A 65 -23.59 -0.90 -22.65
CA GLU A 65 -23.27 -2.20 -22.08
C GLU A 65 -22.25 -2.97 -22.92
N CYS A 66 -21.45 -3.80 -22.24
CA CYS A 66 -20.50 -4.67 -22.91
C CYS A 66 -21.22 -5.72 -23.78
N TYR A 67 -20.87 -5.80 -25.06
CA TYR A 67 -21.49 -6.76 -26.01
C TYR A 67 -21.29 -8.23 -25.64
N LYS A 68 -20.34 -8.56 -24.74
CA LYS A 68 -20.02 -9.93 -24.29
C LYS A 68 -20.67 -10.32 -22.97
N CYS A 69 -20.64 -9.44 -21.98
CA CYS A 69 -21.05 -9.77 -20.61
C CYS A 69 -22.15 -8.87 -20.06
N HIS A 70 -22.67 -7.95 -20.88
CA HIS A 70 -23.71 -6.98 -20.52
C HIS A 70 -23.37 -6.10 -19.31
N ASN A 71 -22.07 -5.99 -18.95
CA ASN A 71 -21.63 -5.07 -17.91
C ASN A 71 -21.97 -3.63 -18.32
N LYS A 72 -22.64 -2.89 -17.43
CA LYS A 72 -23.12 -1.52 -17.67
C LYS A 72 -22.26 -0.43 -17.05
N ASN A 73 -21.19 -0.81 -16.34
CA ASN A 73 -20.35 0.15 -15.64
C ASN A 73 -19.48 0.95 -16.62
N PRO A 74 -19.74 2.25 -16.86
CA PRO A 74 -19.06 3.01 -17.90
C PRO A 74 -17.56 3.21 -17.66
N PHE A 75 -17.10 3.10 -16.41
CA PHE A 75 -15.66 3.15 -16.09
C PHE A 75 -14.90 1.95 -16.62
N GLU A 76 -15.57 0.83 -16.88
CA GLU A 76 -14.97 -0.38 -17.44
C GLU A 76 -15.17 -0.47 -18.96
N LEU A 77 -16.05 0.34 -19.54
CA LEU A 77 -16.44 0.27 -20.94
C LEU A 77 -15.58 1.17 -21.83
N GLY A 78 -15.45 0.74 -23.08
CA GLY A 78 -14.76 1.46 -24.14
C GLY A 78 -15.08 0.85 -25.50
N TYR A 79 -14.62 1.52 -26.55
CA TYR A 79 -14.68 1.00 -27.90
C TYR A 79 -13.43 0.20 -28.26
N VAL A 80 -13.63 -0.91 -28.98
CA VAL A 80 -12.59 -1.56 -29.79
C VAL A 80 -13.21 -1.88 -31.14
N LYS A 81 -12.72 -1.24 -32.22
CA LYS A 81 -13.27 -1.41 -33.58
C LYS A 81 -14.80 -1.27 -33.60
N GLU A 82 -15.32 -0.17 -33.05
CA GLU A 82 -16.75 0.18 -32.97
C GLU A 82 -17.62 -0.71 -32.04
N LYS A 83 -17.06 -1.74 -31.40
CA LYS A 83 -17.78 -2.57 -30.42
C LYS A 83 -17.58 -2.08 -28.99
N ILE A 84 -18.67 -1.96 -28.23
CA ILE A 84 -18.64 -1.63 -26.80
C ILE A 84 -18.21 -2.86 -26.00
N ILE A 85 -16.99 -2.85 -25.46
CA ILE A 85 -16.46 -3.96 -24.68
C ILE A 85 -15.98 -3.45 -23.32
N CYS A 86 -16.10 -4.28 -22.28
CA CYS A 86 -15.48 -3.96 -20.99
C CYS A 86 -14.03 -4.46 -20.93
N ARG A 87 -13.18 -3.82 -20.12
CA ARG A 87 -11.76 -4.19 -19.95
C ARG A 87 -11.57 -5.67 -19.64
N ARG A 88 -12.42 -6.24 -18.77
CA ARG A 88 -12.39 -7.65 -18.41
C ARG A 88 -12.65 -8.59 -19.58
N CYS A 89 -13.42 -8.17 -20.57
CA CYS A 89 -13.69 -8.97 -21.75
C CYS A 89 -12.60 -8.82 -22.83
N LEU A 90 -11.68 -7.85 -22.72
CA LEU A 90 -10.58 -7.66 -23.68
C LEU A 90 -9.68 -8.89 -23.77
N VAL A 91 -9.50 -9.61 -22.66
CA VAL A 91 -8.69 -10.84 -22.60
C VAL A 91 -9.24 -11.98 -23.48
N SER A 92 -10.50 -11.89 -23.89
CA SER A 92 -11.16 -12.86 -24.77
C SER A 92 -11.11 -12.47 -26.25
N GLU A 93 -10.48 -11.34 -26.59
CA GLU A 93 -10.24 -10.97 -27.99
C GLU A 93 -9.14 -11.84 -28.57
N LYS A 94 -9.27 -12.25 -29.84
CA LYS A 94 -8.27 -13.09 -30.51
C LYS A 94 -6.86 -12.49 -30.51
N LYS A 95 -6.78 -11.16 -30.49
CA LYS A 95 -5.53 -10.39 -30.45
C LYS A 95 -5.57 -9.42 -29.28
N VAL A 96 -5.39 -9.95 -28.07
CA VAL A 96 -5.53 -9.19 -26.82
C VAL A 96 -4.62 -7.97 -26.78
N LYS A 97 -3.35 -8.08 -27.21
CA LYS A 97 -2.41 -6.95 -27.27
C LYS A 97 -2.95 -5.80 -28.14
N GLU A 98 -3.34 -6.11 -29.38
CA GLU A 98 -3.92 -5.10 -30.30
C GLU A 98 -5.22 -4.51 -29.75
N ALA A 99 -6.04 -5.33 -29.08
CA ALA A 99 -7.29 -4.87 -28.47
C ALA A 99 -7.05 -3.91 -27.29
N LEU A 100 -6.04 -4.16 -26.46
CA LEU A 100 -5.65 -3.26 -25.36
C LEU A 100 -5.09 -1.93 -25.88
N LEU A 101 -4.23 -1.97 -26.90
CA LEU A 101 -3.65 -0.76 -27.50
C LEU A 101 -4.71 0.11 -28.20
N ARG A 102 -5.75 -0.50 -28.76
CA ARG A 102 -6.86 0.18 -29.44
C ARG A 102 -8.08 0.41 -28.55
N PHE A 103 -8.00 0.09 -27.27
CA PHE A 103 -9.12 0.29 -26.35
C PHE A 103 -9.30 1.79 -26.11
N GLU A 104 -10.46 2.32 -26.48
CA GLU A 104 -10.83 3.71 -26.26
C GLU A 104 -11.84 3.80 -25.10
N PRO A 105 -11.39 4.13 -23.88
CA PRO A 105 -12.27 4.20 -22.71
C PRO A 105 -13.39 5.23 -22.90
N PHE A 106 -14.57 4.92 -22.39
CA PHE A 106 -15.67 5.88 -22.39
C PHE A 106 -15.42 7.08 -21.49
N ILE A 107 -14.64 6.93 -20.42
CA ILE A 107 -14.31 8.01 -19.48
C ILE A 107 -12.81 8.24 -19.49
N ILE A 108 -12.40 9.44 -19.92
CA ILE A 108 -11.01 9.90 -19.98
C ILE A 108 -10.98 11.34 -19.49
N ASN A 109 -9.93 11.75 -18.76
CA ASN A 109 -9.79 13.12 -18.23
C ASN A 109 -11.04 13.59 -17.44
N ASP A 110 -11.59 12.69 -16.61
CA ASP A 110 -12.73 12.95 -15.73
C ASP A 110 -14.05 13.37 -16.44
N ARG A 111 -14.19 13.05 -17.73
CA ARG A 111 -15.42 13.25 -18.51
C ARG A 111 -15.65 12.06 -19.45
N PHE A 112 -16.87 11.94 -19.99
CA PHE A 112 -17.11 10.99 -21.07
C PHE A 112 -16.45 11.46 -22.37
N SER A 113 -16.01 10.51 -23.19
CA SER A 113 -15.54 10.75 -24.55
C SER A 113 -16.63 11.41 -25.39
N LYS A 114 -16.24 12.34 -26.26
CA LYS A 114 -17.13 13.00 -27.23
C LYS A 114 -17.86 12.04 -28.17
N SER A 115 -17.33 10.82 -28.33
CA SER A 115 -17.99 9.73 -29.06
C SER A 115 -19.24 9.19 -28.37
N VAL A 116 -19.41 9.46 -27.07
CA VAL A 116 -20.55 9.00 -26.26
C VAL A 116 -21.48 10.17 -25.91
N PHE A 117 -20.92 11.27 -25.39
CA PHE A 117 -21.64 12.50 -25.06
C PHE A 117 -20.81 13.72 -25.43
N GLN A 118 -21.42 14.72 -26.07
CA GLN A 118 -20.72 15.96 -26.42
C GLN A 118 -20.20 16.69 -25.18
N GLU A 119 -19.06 17.36 -25.34
CA GLU A 119 -18.47 18.16 -24.28
C GLU A 119 -19.19 19.50 -24.15
N VAL A 120 -19.27 20.02 -22.93
CA VAL A 120 -19.80 21.37 -22.67
C VAL A 120 -18.62 22.31 -22.43
N SER A 121 -18.62 23.48 -23.06
CA SER A 121 -17.60 24.50 -22.82
C SER A 121 -17.67 25.01 -21.37
N SER A 122 -16.52 25.34 -20.79
CA SER A 122 -16.41 25.79 -19.38
C SER A 122 -17.33 26.97 -19.07
N ASP A 123 -17.45 27.92 -20.00
CA ASP A 123 -18.20 29.18 -19.80
C ASP A 123 -19.72 28.96 -19.69
N LYS A 124 -20.19 27.79 -20.11
CA LYS A 124 -21.60 27.37 -20.02
C LYS A 124 -21.91 26.59 -18.74
N ILE A 125 -20.90 26.21 -17.96
CA ILE A 125 -21.07 25.58 -16.65
C ILE A 125 -21.13 26.67 -15.58
N LYS A 126 -22.36 27.12 -15.30
CA LYS A 126 -22.65 28.08 -14.23
C LYS A 126 -23.20 27.34 -13.02
N GLU A 127 -22.39 27.22 -11.98
CA GLU A 127 -22.77 26.59 -10.71
C GLU A 127 -23.02 27.68 -9.68
N ASP A 128 -24.28 27.88 -9.32
CA ASP A 128 -24.62 28.68 -8.14
C ASP A 128 -24.34 27.84 -6.88
N PRO A 129 -23.48 28.29 -5.93
CA PRO A 129 -23.06 27.48 -4.80
C PRO A 129 -24.22 27.00 -3.90
N GLU A 130 -25.23 27.84 -3.67
CA GLU A 130 -26.38 27.50 -2.84
C GLU A 130 -27.26 26.46 -3.53
N GLN A 131 -27.61 26.69 -4.80
CA GLN A 131 -28.39 25.73 -5.59
C GLN A 131 -27.66 24.40 -5.76
N PHE A 132 -26.35 24.43 -5.97
CA PHE A 132 -25.52 23.24 -6.08
C PHE A 132 -25.53 22.45 -4.76
N ALA A 133 -25.37 23.11 -3.61
CA ALA A 133 -25.44 22.47 -2.30
C ALA A 133 -26.83 21.85 -2.02
N MET A 134 -27.90 22.58 -2.35
CA MET A 134 -29.27 22.08 -2.24
C MET A 134 -29.50 20.85 -3.13
N ALA A 135 -29.05 20.89 -4.38
CA ALA A 135 -29.17 19.77 -5.32
C ALA A 135 -28.42 18.52 -4.82
N ILE A 136 -27.22 18.69 -4.23
CA ILE A 136 -26.48 17.60 -3.60
C ILE A 136 -27.29 16.98 -2.46
N GLU A 137 -27.91 17.78 -1.60
CA GLU A 137 -28.69 17.29 -0.47
C GLU A 137 -29.93 16.52 -0.92
N GLN A 138 -30.61 16.99 -1.97
CA GLN A 138 -31.73 16.25 -2.58
C GLN A 138 -31.29 14.90 -3.15
N ILE A 139 -30.12 14.83 -3.80
CA ILE A 139 -29.56 13.56 -4.28
C ILE A 139 -29.27 12.62 -3.11
N ARG A 140 -28.71 13.11 -2.00
CA ARG A 140 -28.43 12.30 -0.80
C ARG A 140 -29.69 11.70 -0.22
N GLN A 141 -30.76 12.50 -0.08
CA GLN A 141 -32.06 12.04 0.42
C GLN A 141 -32.63 10.91 -0.45
N LYS A 142 -32.64 11.08 -1.79
CA LYS A 142 -33.14 10.04 -2.72
C LYS A 142 -32.30 8.77 -2.74
N THR A 143 -31.01 8.87 -2.43
CA THR A 143 -30.09 7.73 -2.49
C THR A 143 -30.00 6.96 -1.17
N ASN A 144 -30.66 7.41 -0.10
CA ASN A 144 -30.45 6.94 1.27
C ASN A 144 -28.95 6.91 1.64
N TYR A 145 -28.15 7.79 1.04
CA TYR A 145 -26.71 7.85 1.29
C TYR A 145 -26.47 8.52 2.64
N GLN A 146 -26.46 7.72 3.71
CA GLN A 146 -26.11 8.17 5.05
C GLN A 146 -24.59 8.32 5.14
N LEU A 147 -24.11 9.56 5.17
CA LEU A 147 -22.80 9.82 5.75
C LEU A 147 -22.94 9.56 7.25
N THR A 148 -22.09 8.69 7.81
CA THR A 148 -21.91 8.61 9.26
C THR A 148 -21.67 10.04 9.75
N LYS A 149 -22.61 10.64 10.51
CA LYS A 149 -22.41 11.97 11.11
C LYS A 149 -21.23 11.84 12.07
N MET A 150 -20.14 12.52 11.77
CA MET A 150 -18.93 12.48 12.59
C MET A 150 -18.69 13.82 13.25
N ALA A 151 -18.01 13.79 14.38
CA ALA A 151 -17.56 15.02 15.03
C ALA A 151 -16.54 15.72 14.12
N ASN A 152 -16.71 17.02 13.89
CA ASN A 152 -15.66 17.82 13.28
C ASN A 152 -14.54 18.01 14.31
N ILE A 153 -13.49 17.21 14.22
CA ILE A 153 -12.34 17.29 15.13
C ILE A 153 -11.42 18.39 14.63
N ASP A 154 -11.19 19.43 15.40
CA ASP A 154 -10.19 20.42 15.05
C ASP A 154 -8.76 19.89 15.30
N LEU A 155 -7.86 20.12 14.35
CA LEU A 155 -6.50 19.58 14.41
C LEU A 155 -5.51 20.73 14.25
N GLU A 156 -4.79 21.01 15.34
CA GLU A 156 -3.66 21.94 15.34
C GLU A 156 -2.48 21.35 14.58
N LYS A 157 -1.74 22.18 13.86
CA LYS A 157 -0.53 21.75 13.15
C LYS A 157 0.55 21.35 14.15
N LEU A 158 1.05 20.11 14.05
CA LEU A 158 2.09 19.62 14.95
C LEU A 158 3.45 20.28 14.65
N PRO A 159 4.16 20.81 15.68
CA PRO A 159 5.48 21.41 15.50
C PRO A 159 6.56 20.33 15.43
N LEU A 160 7.75 20.68 14.90
CA LEU A 160 8.89 19.77 14.94
C LEU A 160 9.49 19.63 16.35
N ARG A 161 9.41 20.70 17.15
CA ARG A 161 9.79 20.74 18.57
C ARG A 161 8.57 21.11 19.42
N TYR A 162 8.27 20.31 20.41
CA TYR A 162 7.16 20.58 21.33
C TYR A 162 7.68 21.36 22.55
N PRO A 163 6.86 22.25 23.14
CA PRO A 163 7.26 23.03 24.32
C PRO A 163 7.56 22.14 25.53
N ASP A 164 6.71 21.13 25.74
CA ASP A 164 6.77 20.22 26.88
C ASP A 164 6.01 18.92 26.60
N ILE A 165 6.19 17.94 27.48
CA ILE A 165 5.63 16.59 27.37
C ILE A 165 4.09 16.59 27.45
N GLN A 166 3.49 17.46 28.28
CA GLN A 166 2.03 17.53 28.41
C GLN A 166 1.41 18.08 27.13
N THR A 167 1.98 19.14 26.56
CA THR A 167 1.59 19.71 25.27
C THR A 167 1.72 18.67 24.16
N TYR A 168 2.84 17.95 24.08
CA TYR A 168 3.03 16.85 23.13
C TYR A 168 1.92 15.79 23.19
N LYS A 169 1.60 15.29 24.39
CA LYS A 169 0.53 14.30 24.57
C LYS A 169 -0.84 14.86 24.21
N LYS A 170 -1.15 16.09 24.63
CA LYS A 170 -2.43 16.76 24.37
C LYS A 170 -2.66 16.99 22.88
N MET A 171 -1.64 17.42 22.14
CA MET A 171 -1.75 17.72 20.71
C MET A 171 -1.94 16.45 19.86
N LEU A 172 -1.40 15.31 20.26
CA LEU A 172 -1.47 14.06 19.49
C LEU A 172 -2.79 13.29 19.64
N ASP A 173 -3.48 13.39 20.78
CA ASP A 173 -4.69 12.59 21.04
C ASP A 173 -5.84 12.81 20.02
N PRO A 174 -6.15 14.07 19.58
CA PRO A 174 -7.18 14.31 18.57
C PRO A 174 -6.89 13.66 17.21
N PHE A 175 -5.61 13.47 16.86
CA PHE A 175 -5.24 12.81 15.61
C PHE A 175 -5.57 11.31 15.62
N ILE A 176 -5.48 10.66 16.79
CA ILE A 176 -5.88 9.26 16.94
C ILE A 176 -7.38 9.11 16.63
N ASP A 177 -8.21 10.04 17.09
CA ASP A 177 -9.64 10.04 16.80
C ASP A 177 -9.94 10.33 15.32
N GLU A 178 -9.29 11.33 14.70
CA GLU A 178 -9.50 11.62 13.28
C GLU A 178 -9.10 10.42 12.39
N GLU A 179 -8.00 9.75 12.71
CA GLU A 179 -7.57 8.54 11.98
C GLU A 179 -8.50 7.35 12.21
N LEU A 180 -8.98 7.14 13.44
CA LEU A 180 -10.00 6.13 13.75
C LEU A 180 -11.28 6.38 12.95
N GLN A 181 -11.75 7.64 12.94
CA GLN A 181 -12.91 8.06 12.16
C GLN A 181 -12.70 7.87 10.66
N CYS A 182 -11.50 8.18 10.14
CA CYS A 182 -11.14 7.94 8.73
C CYS A 182 -11.13 6.44 8.39
N SER A 183 -10.60 5.61 9.27
CA SER A 183 -10.58 4.14 9.13
C SER A 183 -12.00 3.57 9.07
N HIS A 184 -12.89 4.03 9.94
CA HIS A 184 -14.31 3.67 9.92
C HIS A 184 -14.99 4.10 8.62
N ARG A 185 -14.80 5.35 8.17
CA ARG A 185 -15.35 5.85 6.89
C ARG A 185 -14.98 4.95 5.71
N LYS A 186 -13.72 4.51 5.63
CA LYS A 186 -13.26 3.65 4.54
C LYS A 186 -13.94 2.27 4.55
N LYS A 187 -14.17 1.70 5.73
CA LYS A 187 -14.80 0.38 5.89
C LYS A 187 -16.32 0.41 5.73
N ASP A 188 -16.98 1.45 6.25
CA ASP A 188 -18.44 1.62 6.16
C ASP A 188 -18.90 1.85 4.71
N GLN A 189 -18.04 2.44 3.87
CA GLN A 189 -18.31 2.65 2.44
C GLN A 189 -18.04 1.40 1.58
N MET A 190 -17.78 0.24 2.19
CA MET A 190 -17.41 -1.00 1.51
C MET A 190 -18.38 -2.16 1.84
N ASP A 191 -19.68 -1.93 1.70
CA ASP A 191 -20.60 -3.05 1.50
C ASP A 191 -20.24 -3.72 0.17
N MET A 192 -20.09 -5.04 0.19
CA MET A 192 -19.73 -5.80 -1.00
C MET A 192 -20.67 -6.96 -1.23
N THR A 193 -21.14 -7.09 -2.45
CA THR A 193 -21.85 -8.28 -2.90
C THR A 193 -20.84 -9.41 -3.10
N LEU A 194 -21.13 -10.56 -2.51
CA LEU A 194 -20.36 -11.78 -2.72
C LEU A 194 -20.82 -12.42 -4.04
N HIS A 195 -19.89 -12.70 -4.94
CA HIS A 195 -20.16 -13.32 -6.23
C HIS A 195 -19.71 -14.77 -6.27
N LYS A 196 -20.34 -15.60 -7.12
CA LYS A 196 -19.95 -17.01 -7.33
C LYS A 196 -19.80 -17.79 -6.02
N ILE A 197 -20.79 -17.68 -5.13
CA ILE A 197 -20.82 -18.38 -3.84
C ILE A 197 -20.90 -19.90 -4.06
N GLN A 198 -20.03 -20.63 -3.38
CA GLN A 198 -19.94 -22.09 -3.36
C GLN A 198 -19.74 -22.54 -1.92
N TRP A 199 -20.74 -23.20 -1.33
CA TRP A 199 -20.62 -23.74 0.02
C TRP A 199 -19.69 -24.96 0.03
N ILE A 200 -18.73 -24.98 0.96
CA ILE A 200 -17.81 -26.10 1.18
C ILE A 200 -18.33 -26.99 2.32
N SER A 201 -18.92 -26.37 3.35
CA SER A 201 -19.51 -27.03 4.50
C SER A 201 -20.65 -26.16 5.07
N ARG A 202 -21.31 -26.60 6.15
CA ARG A 202 -22.35 -25.79 6.84
C ARG A 202 -21.85 -24.49 7.47
N ASN A 203 -20.55 -24.31 7.62
CA ASN A 203 -19.93 -23.13 8.22
C ASN A 203 -18.87 -22.48 7.32
N GLN A 204 -18.64 -22.98 6.09
CA GLN A 204 -17.65 -22.43 5.18
C GLN A 204 -18.20 -22.28 3.77
N LEU A 205 -17.92 -21.14 3.16
CA LEU A 205 -18.17 -20.91 1.74
C LEU A 205 -16.96 -20.28 1.07
N ARG A 206 -16.84 -20.56 -0.22
CA ARG A 206 -15.93 -19.89 -1.14
C ARG A 206 -16.73 -18.92 -2.00
N CYS A 207 -16.23 -17.70 -2.17
CA CYS A 207 -16.84 -16.70 -3.03
C CYS A 207 -15.77 -15.80 -3.65
N ARG A 208 -16.16 -15.03 -4.66
CA ARG A 208 -15.35 -13.96 -5.23
C ARG A 208 -15.84 -12.63 -4.66
N ILE A 209 -14.92 -11.86 -4.09
CA ILE A 209 -15.18 -10.48 -3.66
C ILE A 209 -14.81 -9.49 -4.76
N PRO A 210 -15.41 -8.29 -4.79
CA PRO A 210 -14.95 -7.21 -5.66
C PRO A 210 -13.49 -6.86 -5.36
N THR A 211 -12.66 -6.75 -6.41
CA THR A 211 -11.24 -6.38 -6.28
C THR A 211 -11.04 -5.03 -5.60
N SER A 212 -11.96 -4.09 -5.79
CA SER A 212 -12.01 -2.80 -5.06
C SER A 212 -12.04 -2.97 -3.54
N SER A 213 -12.65 -4.06 -3.05
CA SER A 213 -12.75 -4.40 -1.63
C SER A 213 -11.66 -5.39 -1.18
N SER A 214 -10.96 -6.02 -2.13
CA SER A 214 -9.94 -7.03 -1.87
C SER A 214 -8.84 -6.52 -0.94
N LYS A 215 -8.31 -5.31 -1.12
CA LYS A 215 -7.24 -4.80 -0.22
C LYS A 215 -7.70 -4.62 1.23
N ALA A 216 -8.99 -4.31 1.46
CA ALA A 216 -9.54 -4.21 2.81
C ALA A 216 -9.78 -5.59 3.46
N ILE A 217 -9.70 -6.66 2.67
CA ILE A 217 -9.90 -8.04 3.09
C ILE A 217 -8.57 -8.80 2.96
N SER A 218 -7.85 -8.92 4.06
CA SER A 218 -6.78 -9.90 4.21
C SER A 218 -7.31 -11.20 4.82
N LEU A 219 -6.47 -12.24 4.79
CA LEU A 219 -6.63 -13.38 5.70
C LEU A 219 -6.82 -12.87 7.14
N GLY A 220 -7.72 -13.53 7.86
CA GLY A 220 -8.19 -13.18 9.21
C GLY A 220 -9.09 -11.95 9.31
N THR A 221 -9.47 -11.32 8.20
CA THR A 221 -10.43 -10.20 8.24
C THR A 221 -11.78 -10.72 8.71
N ARG A 222 -12.31 -10.08 9.75
CA ARG A 222 -13.66 -10.34 10.25
C ARG A 222 -14.66 -9.64 9.34
N LEU A 223 -15.64 -10.40 8.88
CA LEU A 223 -16.74 -9.95 8.04
C LEU A 223 -18.04 -10.06 8.81
N LYS A 224 -18.93 -9.11 8.57
CA LYS A 224 -20.34 -9.24 8.92
C LYS A 224 -21.09 -9.52 7.62
N VAL A 225 -21.71 -10.69 7.52
CA VAL A 225 -22.38 -11.19 6.32
C VAL A 225 -23.90 -11.10 6.51
N ASN A 226 -24.61 -10.73 5.46
CA ASN A 226 -26.06 -10.53 5.46
C ASN A 226 -26.68 -11.18 4.20
N TYR A 227 -27.88 -11.73 4.36
CA TYR A 227 -28.72 -12.29 3.30
C TYR A 227 -29.95 -11.40 3.05
N ASP A 228 -30.22 -11.12 1.78
CA ASP A 228 -31.08 -10.02 1.33
C ASP A 228 -32.56 -10.24 1.68
N LYS A 229 -33.00 -9.67 2.83
CA LYS A 229 -34.31 -9.04 3.13
C LYS A 229 -34.77 -9.16 4.60
N GLU A 230 -34.18 -10.05 5.41
CA GLU A 230 -34.67 -10.30 6.78
C GLU A 230 -33.84 -9.66 7.91
N GLY A 231 -32.79 -8.92 7.59
CA GLY A 231 -31.98 -8.23 8.60
C GLY A 231 -31.15 -9.14 9.51
N GLU A 232 -31.14 -10.46 9.26
CA GLU A 232 -30.25 -11.41 9.94
C GLU A 232 -28.79 -11.18 9.50
N GLU A 233 -27.89 -11.09 10.48
CA GLU A 233 -26.47 -10.87 10.26
C GLU A 233 -25.66 -11.94 11.00
N GLU A 234 -24.70 -12.55 10.31
CA GLU A 234 -23.75 -13.49 10.91
C GLU A 234 -22.31 -12.98 10.78
N PHE A 235 -21.44 -13.44 11.69
CA PHE A 235 -20.02 -13.11 11.66
C PHE A 235 -19.24 -14.25 11.02
N ALA A 236 -18.30 -13.87 10.16
CA ALA A 236 -17.38 -14.78 9.52
C ALA A 236 -15.95 -14.22 9.53
N CYS A 237 -14.98 -15.09 9.28
CA CYS A 237 -13.58 -14.77 9.16
C CYS A 237 -13.05 -15.25 7.82
N VAL A 238 -12.19 -14.44 7.18
CA VAL A 238 -11.56 -14.83 5.91
C VAL A 238 -10.42 -15.79 6.20
N THR A 239 -10.56 -17.05 5.79
CA THR A 239 -9.59 -18.12 6.07
C THR A 239 -8.67 -18.44 4.90
N ASN A 240 -9.10 -18.11 3.68
CA ASN A 240 -8.27 -18.21 2.48
C ASN A 240 -8.52 -17.01 1.57
N LYS A 241 -7.49 -16.57 0.83
CA LYS A 241 -7.59 -15.56 -0.21
C LYS A 241 -6.58 -15.85 -1.30
N THR A 242 -7.08 -16.01 -2.52
CA THR A 242 -6.26 -16.23 -3.73
C THR A 242 -5.86 -14.90 -4.37
N ALA A 243 -4.88 -14.96 -5.29
CA ALA A 243 -4.44 -13.79 -6.08
C ALA A 243 -5.53 -13.19 -6.98
N ARG A 244 -6.60 -13.94 -7.26
CA ARG A 244 -7.76 -13.57 -8.10
C ARG A 244 -9.00 -13.19 -7.29
N ASP A 245 -8.81 -12.77 -6.04
CA ASP A 245 -9.85 -12.29 -5.11
C ASP A 245 -10.96 -13.30 -4.81
N ILE A 246 -10.66 -14.59 -5.00
CA ILE A 246 -11.48 -15.68 -4.47
C ILE A 246 -11.08 -15.85 -3.00
N VAL A 247 -12.05 -15.72 -2.11
CA VAL A 247 -11.89 -15.89 -0.68
C VAL A 247 -12.67 -17.10 -0.19
N THR A 248 -12.14 -17.77 0.83
CA THR A 248 -12.92 -18.67 1.67
C THR A 248 -13.23 -17.92 2.95
N ILE A 249 -14.51 -17.92 3.33
CA ILE A 249 -14.97 -17.35 4.60
C ILE A 249 -15.54 -18.48 5.46
N GLU A 250 -15.21 -18.43 6.74
CA GLU A 250 -15.66 -19.37 7.76
C GLU A 250 -16.50 -18.63 8.79
N PHE A 251 -17.74 -19.06 9.01
CA PHE A 251 -18.65 -18.52 10.00
C PHE A 251 -18.28 -19.00 11.40
N ASP A 252 -18.57 -18.17 12.41
CA ASP A 252 -18.29 -18.47 13.82
C ASP A 252 -19.02 -19.74 14.31
N SER A 253 -20.10 -20.14 13.62
CA SER A 253 -20.87 -21.38 13.83
C SER A 253 -21.41 -21.91 12.50
N ASN A 254 -22.15 -23.03 12.51
CA ASN A 254 -22.96 -23.41 11.36
C ASN A 254 -23.88 -22.25 10.97
N SER A 255 -23.82 -21.86 9.70
CA SER A 255 -24.50 -20.67 9.19
C SER A 255 -25.95 -21.00 8.86
N LYS A 256 -26.86 -20.11 9.25
CA LYS A 256 -28.26 -20.15 8.81
C LYS A 256 -28.41 -19.83 7.33
N PHE A 257 -27.40 -19.18 6.73
CA PHE A 257 -27.36 -18.86 5.29
C PHE A 257 -26.94 -20.06 4.44
N TYR A 258 -26.70 -21.24 5.02
CA TYR A 258 -26.27 -22.42 4.28
C TYR A 258 -27.19 -22.71 3.09
N GLN A 259 -26.59 -22.89 1.90
CA GLN A 259 -27.22 -23.03 0.58
C GLN A 259 -27.61 -21.73 -0.13
N GLU A 260 -27.50 -20.56 0.50
CA GLU A 260 -27.78 -19.29 -0.16
C GLU A 260 -26.73 -18.92 -1.21
N THR A 261 -27.19 -18.27 -2.29
CA THR A 261 -26.36 -17.97 -3.48
C THR A 261 -26.12 -16.48 -3.71
N LEU A 262 -26.77 -15.61 -2.94
CA LEU A 262 -26.62 -14.16 -3.00
C LEU A 262 -26.49 -13.60 -1.58
N MET A 263 -25.34 -13.00 -1.26
CA MET A 263 -25.10 -12.40 0.05
C MET A 263 -24.33 -11.09 -0.10
N THR A 264 -24.45 -10.24 0.90
CA THR A 264 -23.59 -9.07 1.06
C THR A 264 -22.71 -9.23 2.30
N ALA A 265 -21.55 -8.60 2.30
CA ALA A 265 -20.64 -8.60 3.43
C ALA A 265 -20.05 -7.21 3.65
N ARG A 266 -19.66 -6.92 4.89
CA ARG A 266 -18.91 -5.73 5.26
C ARG A 266 -17.76 -6.07 6.20
N ALA A 267 -16.63 -5.39 6.04
CA ALA A 267 -15.47 -5.59 6.91
C ALA A 267 -15.74 -4.99 8.30
N VAL A 268 -15.50 -5.76 9.35
CA VAL A 268 -15.69 -5.30 10.74
C VAL A 268 -14.64 -4.24 11.08
N ARG A 269 -15.08 -3.17 11.76
CA ARG A 269 -14.22 -2.09 12.26
C ARG A 269 -13.18 -2.66 13.24
N ASN A 270 -11.96 -2.13 13.19
CA ASN A 270 -10.88 -2.59 14.06
C ASN A 270 -10.24 -1.39 14.75
N ASP A 271 -10.61 -1.21 16.01
CA ASP A 271 -10.24 -0.04 16.81
C ASP A 271 -9.00 -0.31 17.65
N ILE A 272 -8.57 -1.59 17.70
CA ILE A 272 -7.46 -2.06 18.53
C ILE A 272 -6.16 -1.29 18.32
N PRO A 273 -5.72 -0.96 17.07
CA PRO A 273 -4.51 -0.16 16.88
C PRO A 273 -4.60 1.20 17.58
N PHE A 274 -5.72 1.92 17.41
CA PHE A 274 -5.95 3.25 17.96
C PHE A 274 -6.09 3.24 19.49
N ILE A 275 -6.76 2.21 20.04
CA ILE A 275 -6.84 2.02 21.49
C ILE A 275 -5.45 1.82 22.10
N ARG A 276 -4.58 1.05 21.43
CA ARG A 276 -3.20 0.81 21.90
C ARG A 276 -2.33 2.06 21.79
N GLN A 277 -2.45 2.82 20.70
CA GLN A 277 -1.80 4.12 20.54
C GLN A 277 -2.22 5.09 21.67
N ARG A 278 -3.51 5.24 21.94
CA ARG A 278 -4.02 6.11 23.00
C ARG A 278 -3.55 5.68 24.38
N ARG A 279 -3.56 4.38 24.67
CA ARG A 279 -3.00 3.82 25.92
C ARG A 279 -1.53 4.20 26.06
N ALA A 280 -0.71 3.98 25.03
CA ALA A 280 0.71 4.30 25.06
C ALA A 280 0.96 5.80 25.24
N LEU A 281 0.22 6.65 24.51
CA LEU A 281 0.32 8.11 24.61
C LEU A 281 0.01 8.59 26.04
N LYS A 282 -1.01 8.03 26.69
CA LYS A 282 -1.39 8.36 28.05
C LYS A 282 -0.39 7.83 29.08
N ASP A 283 -0.12 6.53 29.04
CA ASP A 283 0.51 5.79 30.15
C ASP A 283 2.06 5.81 30.10
N TYR A 284 2.69 6.13 28.95
CA TYR A 284 4.15 6.16 28.84
C TYR A 284 4.73 7.41 29.51
N ASN A 285 5.69 7.25 30.43
CA ASN A 285 6.21 8.34 31.25
C ASN A 285 7.73 8.34 31.44
N ASP A 286 8.50 7.59 30.64
CA ASP A 286 9.98 7.68 30.71
C ASP A 286 10.44 9.05 30.20
N LYS A 287 11.00 9.85 31.12
CA LYS A 287 11.40 11.24 30.83
C LYS A 287 12.51 11.33 29.78
N PHE A 288 13.48 10.42 29.81
CA PHE A 288 14.62 10.46 28.90
C PHE A 288 14.17 10.30 27.45
N PHE A 289 13.34 9.29 27.18
CA PHE A 289 12.82 9.10 25.84
C PHE A 289 11.82 10.20 25.45
N LEU A 290 10.93 10.62 26.36
CA LEU A 290 9.98 11.68 26.06
C LEU A 290 10.65 13.02 25.72
N GLU A 291 11.80 13.34 26.33
CA GLU A 291 12.63 14.49 25.93
C GLU A 291 13.03 14.41 24.45
N ILE A 292 13.45 13.24 23.97
CA ILE A 292 13.79 13.02 22.56
C ILE A 292 12.54 13.20 21.67
N PHE A 293 11.40 12.64 22.06
CA PHE A 293 10.14 12.79 21.31
C PHE A 293 9.70 14.25 21.23
N ILE A 294 9.87 15.07 22.27
CA ILE A 294 9.53 16.50 22.16
C ILE A 294 10.58 17.32 21.38
N GLY A 295 11.71 16.72 20.99
CA GLY A 295 12.80 17.39 20.29
C GLY A 295 13.79 18.10 21.22
N ASN A 296 13.85 17.73 22.51
CA ASN A 296 14.92 18.12 23.41
C ASN A 296 16.05 17.08 23.36
N LEU A 297 17.20 17.47 22.80
CA LEU A 297 18.32 16.57 22.53
C LEU A 297 19.52 16.77 23.46
N GLU A 298 19.42 17.60 24.50
CA GLU A 298 20.54 17.92 25.42
C GLU A 298 21.23 16.67 25.98
N ASN A 299 20.46 15.62 26.28
CA ASN A 299 20.95 14.39 26.88
C ASN A 299 20.98 13.20 25.91
N VAL A 300 20.76 13.40 24.60
CA VAL A 300 20.54 12.29 23.66
C VAL A 300 21.74 11.33 23.56
N GLU A 301 22.95 11.84 23.77
CA GLU A 301 24.22 11.08 23.77
C GLU A 301 24.47 10.29 25.07
N LYS A 302 23.45 10.12 25.93
CA LYS A 302 23.59 9.41 27.20
C LYS A 302 23.98 7.94 26.98
N LYS A 303 25.14 7.56 27.52
CA LYS A 303 25.64 6.18 27.50
C LYS A 303 24.91 5.27 28.49
N VAL A 304 24.91 3.97 28.21
CA VAL A 304 24.52 2.94 29.19
C VAL A 304 25.63 2.73 30.22
N SER A 305 25.27 2.24 31.41
CA SER A 305 26.23 2.01 32.50
C SER A 305 27.26 0.93 32.19
N HIS A 306 26.84 -0.13 31.50
CA HIS A 306 27.68 -1.27 31.12
C HIS A 306 27.64 -1.45 29.60
N PRO A 307 28.45 -0.68 28.85
CA PRO A 307 28.43 -0.73 27.39
C PRO A 307 28.92 -2.10 26.90
N LEU A 308 28.18 -2.67 25.94
CA LEU A 308 28.62 -3.87 25.23
C LEU A 308 29.45 -3.48 24.01
N GLN A 309 30.30 -4.39 23.56
CA GLN A 309 31.01 -4.28 22.28
C GLN A 309 30.70 -5.50 21.41
N LEU A 310 30.64 -5.28 20.11
CA LEU A 310 30.46 -6.34 19.15
C LEU A 310 31.71 -7.24 19.10
N SER A 311 31.56 -8.48 19.54
CA SER A 311 32.57 -9.51 19.31
C SER A 311 32.40 -10.10 17.93
N ILE A 312 33.40 -9.92 17.05
CA ILE A 312 33.34 -10.38 15.65
C ILE A 312 33.53 -11.90 15.54
N ASN A 313 34.20 -12.52 16.52
CA ASN A 313 34.49 -13.94 16.51
C ASN A 313 33.21 -14.77 16.72
N GLY A 314 32.96 -15.71 15.82
CA GLY A 314 31.79 -16.60 15.89
C GLY A 314 30.46 -15.91 15.55
N LEU A 315 30.49 -14.80 14.80
CA LEU A 315 29.28 -14.24 14.20
C LEU A 315 28.86 -15.05 12.96
N PRO A 316 27.54 -15.19 12.71
CA PRO A 316 27.02 -15.92 11.55
C PRO A 316 27.32 -15.23 10.21
N VAL A 317 27.57 -13.92 10.24
CA VAL A 317 27.92 -13.11 9.08
C VAL A 317 28.91 -12.03 9.51
N LYS A 318 29.88 -11.72 8.64
CA LYS A 318 30.89 -10.69 8.91
C LYS A 318 30.35 -9.31 8.54
N PRO A 319 30.14 -8.40 9.50
CA PRO A 319 29.73 -7.03 9.21
C PRO A 319 30.90 -6.22 8.62
N ASN A 320 30.57 -5.22 7.81
CA ASN A 320 31.54 -4.22 7.35
C ASN A 320 31.84 -3.18 8.45
N LYS A 321 32.78 -2.27 8.18
CA LYS A 321 33.23 -1.26 9.15
C LYS A 321 32.09 -0.37 9.62
N GLU A 322 31.26 0.12 8.70
CA GLU A 322 30.14 1.03 9.00
C GLU A 322 29.06 0.33 9.84
N GLN A 323 28.79 -0.94 9.57
CA GLN A 323 27.86 -1.77 10.36
C GLN A 323 28.41 -2.02 11.77
N ILE A 324 29.71 -2.30 11.92
CA ILE A 324 30.36 -2.47 13.23
C ILE A 324 30.24 -1.18 14.06
N GLU A 325 30.50 -0.03 13.44
CA GLU A 325 30.40 1.28 14.09
C GLU A 325 28.96 1.56 14.57
N ALA A 326 27.97 1.35 13.70
CA ALA A 326 26.56 1.52 14.03
C ALA A 326 26.12 0.61 15.19
N ILE A 327 26.51 -0.67 15.14
CA ILE A 327 26.18 -1.63 16.21
C ILE A 327 26.87 -1.22 17.52
N ASN A 328 28.16 -0.91 17.52
CA ASN A 328 28.88 -0.51 18.74
C ASN A 328 28.31 0.78 19.35
N TYR A 329 27.92 1.75 18.53
CA TYR A 329 27.24 2.94 19.02
C TYR A 329 25.90 2.57 19.69
N SER A 330 25.09 1.75 19.04
CA SER A 330 23.79 1.31 19.58
C SER A 330 23.91 0.51 20.88
N LEU A 331 24.98 -0.28 21.04
CA LEU A 331 25.25 -1.08 22.23
C LEU A 331 25.73 -0.23 23.43
N SER A 332 26.25 0.97 23.16
CA SER A 332 26.85 1.86 24.18
C SER A 332 25.98 3.06 24.56
N HIS A 333 24.96 3.42 23.76
CA HIS A 333 24.09 4.58 24.01
C HIS A 333 22.66 4.16 24.34
N LYS A 334 21.98 4.92 25.21
CA LYS A 334 20.57 4.70 25.55
C LYS A 334 19.63 4.91 24.37
N PHE A 335 20.00 5.78 23.44
CA PHE A 335 19.27 6.02 22.21
C PHE A 335 20.24 5.99 21.03
N ALA A 336 19.84 5.33 19.95
CA ALA A 336 20.57 5.36 18.70
C ALA A 336 19.59 5.36 17.53
N MET A 337 19.91 6.14 16.49
CA MET A 337 19.18 6.12 15.23
C MET A 337 20.14 5.77 14.10
N ILE A 338 19.81 4.71 13.38
CA ILE A 338 20.61 4.15 12.30
C ILE A 338 19.81 4.31 11.01
N GLN A 339 20.31 5.16 10.12
CA GLN A 339 19.78 5.28 8.78
C GLN A 339 20.39 4.19 7.91
N GLY A 340 19.55 3.33 7.34
CA GLY A 340 20.00 2.29 6.43
C GLY A 340 19.34 2.41 5.06
N PRO A 341 20.03 3.02 4.09
CA PRO A 341 19.63 3.03 2.69
C PRO A 341 19.36 1.62 2.12
N PRO A 342 18.69 1.50 0.96
CA PRO A 342 18.38 0.22 0.32
C PRO A 342 19.63 -0.68 0.17
N GLY A 343 19.51 -1.94 0.58
CA GLY A 343 20.58 -2.94 0.40
C GLY A 343 21.80 -2.80 1.32
N THR A 344 21.78 -1.90 2.32
CA THR A 344 22.93 -1.65 3.21
C THR A 344 23.07 -2.62 4.40
N GLY A 345 22.17 -3.60 4.50
CA GLY A 345 22.22 -4.64 5.54
C GLY A 345 21.62 -4.25 6.89
N LYS A 346 20.59 -3.38 6.92
CA LYS A 346 19.83 -3.03 8.15
C LYS A 346 19.45 -4.25 8.98
N THR A 347 18.80 -5.22 8.35
CA THR A 347 18.35 -6.46 9.00
C THR A 347 19.51 -7.23 9.60
N THR A 348 20.66 -7.28 8.93
CA THR A 348 21.89 -7.87 9.47
C THR A 348 22.33 -7.15 10.74
N CYS A 349 22.36 -5.81 10.77
CA CYS A 349 22.69 -5.06 11.98
C CYS A 349 21.73 -5.33 13.13
N ILE A 350 20.42 -5.32 12.87
CA ILE A 350 19.38 -5.63 13.86
C ILE A 350 19.63 -7.01 14.50
N VAL A 351 19.90 -8.03 13.67
CA VAL A 351 20.11 -9.40 14.13
C VAL A 351 21.39 -9.52 14.95
N LEU A 352 22.49 -8.92 14.49
CA LEU A 352 23.77 -8.94 15.22
C LEU A 352 23.69 -8.17 16.55
N GLN A 353 23.00 -7.03 16.58
CA GLN A 353 22.76 -6.26 17.79
C GLN A 353 21.92 -7.07 18.80
N ALA A 354 20.82 -7.69 18.35
CA ALA A 354 19.98 -8.53 19.20
C ALA A 354 20.75 -9.73 19.77
N LEU A 355 21.61 -10.35 18.96
CA LEU A 355 22.49 -11.43 19.41
C LEU A 355 23.44 -10.99 20.52
N MET A 356 24.02 -9.78 20.44
CA MET A 356 24.90 -9.26 21.49
C MET A 356 24.16 -9.02 22.81
N TYR A 357 22.95 -8.46 22.74
CA TYR A 357 22.10 -8.30 23.91
C TYR A 357 21.73 -9.65 24.54
N GLN A 358 21.33 -10.64 23.73
CA GLN A 358 21.02 -11.99 24.20
C GLN A 358 22.22 -12.65 24.87
N LYS A 359 23.41 -12.58 24.27
CA LYS A 359 24.65 -13.14 24.85
C LYS A 359 25.00 -12.51 26.20
N SER A 360 24.53 -11.29 26.45
CA SER A 360 24.72 -10.56 27.71
C SER A 360 23.56 -10.74 28.69
N GLY A 361 22.66 -11.69 28.45
CA GLY A 361 21.51 -12.00 29.31
C GLY A 361 20.35 -11.01 29.24
N ASN A 362 20.36 -10.07 28.29
CA ASN A 362 19.28 -9.09 28.14
C ASN A 362 18.13 -9.64 27.31
N LYS A 363 16.90 -9.24 27.65
CA LYS A 363 15.71 -9.49 26.83
C LYS A 363 15.52 -8.38 25.80
N VAL A 364 15.27 -8.78 24.56
CA VAL A 364 15.15 -7.91 23.41
C VAL A 364 13.76 -8.01 22.81
N LEU A 365 13.12 -6.85 22.62
CA LEU A 365 11.93 -6.72 21.80
C LEU A 365 12.31 -6.07 20.47
N ILE A 366 12.10 -6.80 19.38
CA ILE A 366 12.24 -6.29 18.02
C ILE A 366 10.85 -6.03 17.47
N VAL A 367 10.59 -4.81 17.01
CA VAL A 367 9.32 -4.44 16.39
C VAL A 367 9.49 -3.79 15.04
N THR A 368 8.44 -3.86 14.23
CA THR A 368 8.34 -3.18 12.94
C THR A 368 6.88 -2.89 12.60
N HIS A 369 6.64 -2.04 11.59
CA HIS A 369 5.30 -1.62 11.19
C HIS A 369 4.46 -2.76 10.59
N SER A 370 5.07 -3.70 9.84
CA SER A 370 4.35 -4.76 9.09
C SER A 370 4.73 -6.18 9.48
N ASN A 371 3.81 -7.12 9.26
CA ASN A 371 4.11 -8.53 9.49
C ASN A 371 5.17 -9.06 8.52
N ALA A 372 5.19 -8.60 7.27
CA ALA A 372 6.17 -9.05 6.28
C ALA A 372 7.61 -8.72 6.70
N ALA A 373 7.86 -7.51 7.20
CA ALA A 373 9.17 -7.14 7.75
C ALA A 373 9.53 -7.97 8.99
N ALA A 374 8.58 -8.19 9.90
CA ALA A 374 8.81 -9.00 11.11
C ALA A 374 9.14 -10.46 10.78
N ASP A 375 8.45 -11.01 9.78
CA ASP A 375 8.67 -12.37 9.29
C ASP A 375 10.02 -12.50 8.59
N HIS A 376 10.44 -11.48 7.83
CA HIS A 376 11.78 -11.44 7.23
C HIS A 376 12.89 -11.44 8.29
N ILE A 377 12.79 -10.60 9.33
CA ILE A 377 13.75 -10.62 10.45
C ILE A 377 13.79 -12.00 11.11
N THR A 378 12.62 -12.62 11.31
CA THR A 378 12.48 -13.96 11.89
C THR A 378 13.19 -15.02 11.03
N GLU A 379 12.98 -14.99 9.71
CA GLU A 379 13.64 -15.89 8.76
C GLU A 379 15.16 -15.74 8.82
N VAL A 380 15.69 -14.50 8.79
CA VAL A 380 17.14 -14.24 8.84
C VAL A 380 17.74 -14.73 10.16
N MET A 381 17.06 -14.53 11.30
CA MET A 381 17.52 -15.05 12.59
C MET A 381 17.60 -16.58 12.60
N LEU A 382 16.58 -17.26 12.11
CA LEU A 382 16.55 -18.72 12.02
C LEU A 382 17.66 -19.25 11.10
N GLN A 383 17.91 -18.59 9.96
CA GLN A 383 19.02 -18.92 9.06
C GLN A 383 20.39 -18.79 9.75
N TYR A 384 20.53 -17.86 10.67
CA TYR A 384 21.74 -17.66 11.48
C TYR A 384 21.81 -18.55 12.72
N GLY A 385 20.87 -19.49 12.89
CA GLY A 385 20.81 -20.39 14.04
C GLY A 385 20.35 -19.73 15.33
N ILE A 386 19.78 -18.52 15.26
CA ILE A 386 19.22 -17.79 16.40
C ILE A 386 17.74 -18.16 16.50
N GLN A 387 17.27 -18.48 17.70
CA GLN A 387 15.89 -18.90 17.96
C GLN A 387 15.07 -17.78 18.60
N PRO A 388 14.44 -16.88 17.81
CA PRO A 388 13.52 -15.88 18.34
C PRO A 388 12.13 -16.46 18.60
N ILE A 389 11.30 -15.71 19.32
CA ILE A 389 9.86 -15.92 19.38
C ILE A 389 9.14 -14.85 18.56
N ARG A 390 8.39 -15.27 17.54
CA ARG A 390 7.57 -14.42 16.67
C ARG A 390 6.12 -14.38 17.17
N ALA A 391 5.70 -13.23 17.70
CA ALA A 391 4.34 -13.00 18.22
C ALA A 391 3.47 -12.25 17.20
N VAL A 392 2.38 -12.87 16.74
CA VAL A 392 1.52 -12.38 15.64
C VAL A 392 0.11 -12.03 16.09
N GLY A 393 -0.51 -11.00 15.51
CA GLY A 393 -1.92 -10.66 15.78
C GLY A 393 -2.88 -11.78 15.32
N SER A 394 -4.03 -11.93 15.98
CA SER A 394 -4.97 -13.02 15.72
C SER A 394 -5.47 -13.10 14.28
N THR A 395 -5.55 -11.95 13.59
CA THR A 395 -5.94 -11.89 12.17
C THR A 395 -4.82 -12.36 11.25
N TYR A 396 -3.55 -12.32 11.68
CA TYR A 396 -2.42 -12.76 10.88
C TYR A 396 -1.97 -14.19 11.22
N GLU A 397 -2.43 -14.75 12.35
CA GLU A 397 -2.10 -16.11 12.79
C GLU A 397 -2.25 -17.19 11.69
N PRO A 398 -3.34 -17.23 10.88
CA PRO A 398 -3.45 -18.24 9.82
C PRO A 398 -2.34 -18.12 8.78
N VAL A 399 -2.01 -16.89 8.38
CA VAL A 399 -0.96 -16.59 7.39
C VAL A 399 0.41 -17.01 7.91
N ALA A 400 0.70 -16.66 9.15
CA ALA A 400 1.98 -16.96 9.78
C ALA A 400 2.19 -18.48 9.93
N TYR A 401 1.13 -19.25 10.15
CA TYR A 401 1.20 -20.70 10.29
C TYR A 401 1.45 -21.42 8.97
N GLU A 402 0.94 -20.89 7.86
CA GLU A 402 1.22 -21.41 6.50
C GLU A 402 2.64 -21.09 6.04
N ASN A 403 3.30 -20.10 6.66
CA ASN A 403 4.68 -19.76 6.35
C ASN A 403 5.66 -20.71 7.06
N GLU A 404 6.04 -21.79 6.38
CA GLU A 404 6.95 -22.82 6.89
C GLU A 404 8.29 -22.28 7.41
N LYS A 405 8.76 -21.16 6.85
CA LYS A 405 10.06 -20.56 7.20
C LYS A 405 10.08 -19.94 8.59
N ILE A 406 8.94 -19.42 9.07
CA ILE A 406 8.83 -18.78 10.39
C ILE A 406 8.05 -19.63 11.40
N ARG A 407 7.28 -20.62 10.92
CA ARG A 407 6.45 -21.50 11.75
C ARG A 407 7.17 -22.04 12.99
N PRO A 408 8.46 -22.45 12.95
CA PRO A 408 9.18 -22.92 14.14
C PRO A 408 9.33 -21.87 15.25
N ALA A 409 9.34 -20.58 14.90
CA ALA A 409 9.54 -19.47 15.83
C ALA A 409 8.24 -18.89 16.39
N LEU A 410 7.06 -19.33 15.93
CA LEU A 410 5.80 -18.72 16.38
C LEU A 410 5.61 -18.89 17.89
N SER A 411 5.15 -17.82 18.57
CA SER A 411 4.81 -17.82 20.00
C SER A 411 3.71 -18.81 20.38
N PHE A 412 3.09 -19.41 19.37
CA PHE A 412 2.04 -20.41 19.49
C PHE A 412 2.22 -21.49 18.43
N GLN A 413 2.08 -22.75 18.85
CA GLN A 413 1.96 -23.91 17.97
C GLN A 413 0.53 -24.45 18.08
N ARG A 414 -0.15 -24.68 16.94
CA ARG A 414 -1.45 -25.38 16.93
C ARG A 414 -1.24 -26.78 17.50
N SER A 415 -1.68 -27.03 18.73
CA SER A 415 -1.90 -28.39 19.21
C SER A 415 -3.08 -28.99 18.45
N SER A 416 -2.99 -30.26 18.08
CA SER A 416 -4.07 -31.06 17.52
C SER A 416 -5.25 -31.23 18.49
N GLU A 417 -5.05 -30.95 19.78
CA GLU A 417 -6.08 -31.01 20.81
C GLU A 417 -6.69 -29.62 21.05
N GLY A 418 -8.01 -29.53 20.87
CA GLY A 418 -8.83 -28.33 21.02
C GLY A 418 -8.89 -27.80 22.46
N GLY A 419 -7.79 -27.28 22.98
CA GLY A 419 -7.75 -26.60 24.26
C GLY A 419 -8.51 -25.28 24.24
N ALA A 420 -9.22 -24.98 25.34
CA ALA A 420 -9.93 -23.71 25.50
C ALA A 420 -9.00 -22.49 25.30
N PHE A 421 -9.50 -21.45 24.63
CA PHE A 421 -8.78 -20.20 24.31
C PHE A 421 -7.96 -19.61 25.47
N TRP A 422 -8.45 -19.73 26.71
CA TRP A 422 -7.78 -19.26 27.92
C TRP A 422 -6.49 -20.01 28.26
N VAL A 423 -6.45 -21.32 28.04
CA VAL A 423 -5.26 -22.17 28.27
C VAL A 423 -4.18 -21.78 27.28
N ARG A 424 -4.58 -21.63 26.00
CA ARG A 424 -3.71 -21.15 24.91
C ARG A 424 -3.06 -19.81 25.24
N ARG A 425 -3.84 -18.84 25.71
CA ARG A 425 -3.33 -17.51 26.05
C ARG A 425 -2.33 -17.52 27.21
N LYS A 426 -2.55 -18.37 28.23
CA LYS A 426 -1.62 -18.51 29.35
C LYS A 426 -0.27 -19.09 28.92
N GLN A 427 -0.26 -20.07 28.00
CA GLN A 427 0.97 -20.64 27.46
C GLN A 427 1.76 -19.62 26.64
N GLU A 428 1.09 -18.88 25.74
CA GLU A 428 1.73 -17.85 24.93
C GLU A 428 2.42 -16.78 25.81
N ILE A 429 1.75 -16.32 26.87
CA ILE A 429 2.34 -15.37 27.84
C ILE A 429 3.61 -15.95 28.48
N ARG A 430 3.62 -17.22 28.87
CA ARG A 430 4.80 -17.87 29.46
C ARG A 430 5.95 -17.96 28.47
N ILE A 431 5.67 -18.30 27.21
CA ILE A 431 6.67 -18.36 26.13
C ILE A 431 7.28 -16.97 25.89
N ILE A 432 6.44 -15.94 25.70
CA ILE A 432 6.90 -14.56 25.48
C ILE A 432 7.74 -14.08 26.67
N LYS A 433 7.31 -14.36 27.91
CA LYS A 433 8.05 -13.96 29.11
C LYS A 433 9.39 -14.65 29.28
N SER A 434 9.53 -15.90 28.82
CA SER A 434 10.77 -16.67 28.96
C SER A 434 11.74 -16.47 27.80
N ALA A 435 11.26 -15.97 26.66
CA ALA A 435 12.08 -15.72 25.49
C ALA A 435 13.11 -14.59 25.70
N ASN A 436 14.32 -14.78 25.14
CA ASN A 436 15.36 -13.75 25.12
C ASN A 436 15.14 -12.73 23.99
N ILE A 437 14.64 -13.18 22.84
CA ILE A 437 14.34 -12.32 21.70
C ILE A 437 12.88 -12.56 21.31
N VAL A 438 12.09 -11.48 21.29
CA VAL A 438 10.71 -11.48 20.81
C VAL A 438 10.58 -10.53 19.64
N ILE A 439 9.98 -11.01 18.55
CA ILE A 439 9.70 -10.24 17.34
C ILE A 439 8.19 -10.06 17.20
N ALA A 440 7.73 -8.82 17.02
CA ALA A 440 6.32 -8.49 16.87
C ALA A 440 6.13 -7.32 15.90
N THR A 441 4.88 -7.05 15.49
CA THR A 441 4.58 -5.71 14.98
C THR A 441 4.42 -4.72 16.13
N THR A 442 4.67 -3.44 15.89
CA THR A 442 4.54 -2.36 16.89
C THR A 442 3.18 -2.39 17.57
N VAL A 443 2.10 -2.51 16.80
CA VAL A 443 0.74 -2.63 17.36
C VAL A 443 0.57 -3.94 18.14
N THR A 444 1.13 -5.06 17.67
CA THR A 444 1.01 -6.37 18.34
C THR A 444 1.61 -6.38 19.73
N SER A 445 2.73 -5.68 19.94
CA SER A 445 3.38 -5.61 21.26
C SER A 445 2.51 -4.92 22.32
N GLY A 446 1.53 -4.10 21.94
CA GLY A 446 0.55 -3.51 22.87
C GLY A 446 -0.59 -4.44 23.29
N GLY A 447 -0.58 -5.72 22.90
CA GLY A 447 -1.61 -6.69 23.25
C GLY A 447 -1.45 -7.28 24.65
N LYS A 448 -2.54 -7.72 25.30
CA LYS A 448 -2.49 -8.22 26.70
C LYS A 448 -1.53 -9.39 26.96
N ARG A 449 -1.07 -10.08 25.90
CA ARG A 449 -0.07 -11.16 26.05
C ARG A 449 1.33 -10.63 26.42
N PHE A 450 1.57 -9.35 26.19
CA PHE A 450 2.77 -8.63 26.60
C PHE A 450 2.61 -7.96 27.97
N ASP A 451 1.42 -8.00 28.59
CA ASP A 451 1.23 -7.41 29.92
C ASP A 451 2.20 -8.06 30.93
N ASN A 452 2.88 -7.22 31.71
CA ASN A 452 3.92 -7.62 32.68
C ASN A 452 5.12 -8.35 32.04
N CYS A 453 5.41 -8.12 30.76
CA CYS A 453 6.69 -8.47 30.14
C CYS A 453 7.63 -7.26 30.23
N ILE A 454 8.93 -7.53 30.39
CA ILE A 454 9.97 -6.50 30.46
C ILE A 454 10.98 -6.75 29.35
N PHE A 455 11.19 -5.74 28.52
CA PHE A 455 12.15 -5.71 27.41
C PHE A 455 12.97 -4.43 27.54
N GLU A 456 14.10 -4.53 28.23
CA GLU A 456 14.99 -3.38 28.47
C GLU A 456 15.63 -2.87 27.18
N LYS A 457 15.75 -3.75 26.18
CA LYS A 457 16.31 -3.45 24.86
C LYS A 457 15.20 -3.50 23.82
N VAL A 458 14.89 -2.36 23.21
CA VAL A 458 13.92 -2.26 22.12
C VAL A 458 14.63 -1.87 20.84
N ILE A 459 14.47 -2.68 19.81
CA ILE A 459 14.95 -2.41 18.45
C ILE A 459 13.74 -2.24 17.55
N VAL A 460 13.70 -1.14 16.79
CA VAL A 460 12.59 -0.83 15.88
C VAL A 460 13.13 -0.83 14.46
N ASP A 461 12.59 -1.66 13.58
CA ASP A 461 12.87 -1.65 12.14
C ASP A 461 11.79 -0.89 11.37
N GLU A 462 12.16 -0.29 10.24
CA GLU A 462 11.32 0.58 9.42
C GLU A 462 10.63 1.67 10.26
N ALA A 463 11.39 2.30 11.17
CA ALA A 463 10.89 3.33 12.09
C ALA A 463 10.34 4.58 11.36
N ASN A 464 10.76 4.82 10.12
CA ASN A 464 10.20 5.86 9.24
C ASN A 464 8.72 5.65 8.92
N GLN A 465 8.19 4.43 9.09
CA GLN A 465 6.78 4.14 8.83
C GLN A 465 5.88 4.27 10.05
N LEU A 466 6.44 4.63 11.22
CA LEU A 466 5.68 4.76 12.45
C LEU A 466 5.41 6.23 12.75
N VAL A 467 4.16 6.54 13.08
CA VAL A 467 3.84 7.78 13.79
C VAL A 467 4.26 7.66 15.26
N ASP A 468 4.48 8.79 15.91
CA ASP A 468 4.99 8.82 17.29
C ASP A 468 4.12 8.00 18.25
N THR A 469 2.79 8.07 18.12
CA THR A 469 1.84 7.33 18.97
C THR A 469 1.95 5.82 18.83
N GLU A 470 2.39 5.31 17.67
CA GLU A 470 2.67 3.90 17.46
C GLU A 470 4.02 3.52 18.06
N LEU A 471 5.05 4.35 17.86
CA LEU A 471 6.40 4.10 18.36
C LEU A 471 6.45 4.01 19.90
N LEU A 472 5.56 4.69 20.62
CA LEU A 472 5.45 4.59 22.08
C LEU A 472 4.99 3.21 22.58
N ILE A 473 4.22 2.45 21.79
CA ILE A 473 3.62 1.17 22.20
C ILE A 473 4.67 0.15 22.70
N PRO A 474 5.74 -0.16 21.95
CA PRO A 474 6.77 -1.11 22.39
C PRO A 474 7.57 -0.61 23.61
N LEU A 475 7.64 0.71 23.85
CA LEU A 475 8.44 1.28 24.94
C LEU A 475 7.78 1.07 26.31
N MET A 476 6.47 0.83 26.33
CA MET A 476 5.68 0.53 27.54
C MET A 476 6.19 -0.68 28.33
N HIS A 477 7.01 -1.53 27.71
CA HIS A 477 7.51 -2.77 28.32
C HIS A 477 8.85 -2.58 29.05
N GLY A 478 9.05 -1.42 29.69
CA GLY A 478 10.25 -1.15 30.50
C GLY A 478 11.52 -0.91 29.68
N CYS A 479 11.39 -0.28 28.51
CA CYS A 479 12.53 0.06 27.66
C CYS A 479 13.54 0.94 28.41
N GLN A 480 14.82 0.55 28.38
CA GLN A 480 15.95 1.33 28.92
C GLN A 480 16.94 1.76 27.84
N GLN A 481 16.91 1.07 26.69
CA GLN A 481 17.75 1.34 25.53
C GLN A 481 16.92 1.13 24.25
N LEU A 482 16.89 2.15 23.40
CA LEU A 482 16.12 2.19 22.16
C LEU A 482 17.05 2.35 20.95
N THR A 483 16.89 1.50 19.94
CA THR A 483 17.55 1.67 18.65
C THR A 483 16.51 1.73 17.54
N LEU A 484 16.52 2.82 16.77
CA LEU A 484 15.65 3.04 15.63
C LEU A 484 16.43 2.78 14.33
N TYR A 485 16.08 1.73 13.61
CA TYR A 485 16.49 1.50 12.24
C TYR A 485 15.40 2.00 11.30
N GLY A 486 15.80 2.70 10.25
CA GLY A 486 14.89 3.13 9.21
C GLY A 486 15.61 3.86 8.10
N ASP A 487 14.84 4.36 7.16
CA ASP A 487 15.34 5.29 6.16
C ASP A 487 14.29 6.37 5.90
N TYR A 488 14.49 7.54 6.50
CA TYR A 488 13.55 8.66 6.38
C TYR A 488 13.49 9.26 4.96
N LEU A 489 14.33 8.78 4.03
CA LEU A 489 14.27 9.11 2.60
C LEU A 489 13.48 8.09 1.77
N GLN A 490 12.94 7.03 2.40
CA GLN A 490 11.97 6.09 1.82
C GLN A 490 10.54 6.47 2.27
N ILE A 491 9.61 5.51 2.31
CA ILE A 491 8.19 5.77 2.52
C ILE A 491 7.94 6.11 4.01
N GLY A 492 7.22 7.20 4.25
CA GLY A 492 6.79 7.61 5.59
C GLY A 492 5.55 6.85 6.11
N PRO A 493 5.02 7.22 7.29
CA PRO A 493 3.85 6.57 7.88
C PRO A 493 2.60 6.70 7.01
N PHE A 494 1.81 5.62 6.96
CA PHE A 494 0.52 5.64 6.27
C PHE A 494 -0.55 6.33 7.12
N VAL A 495 -0.80 7.60 6.82
CA VAL A 495 -1.91 8.38 7.39
C VAL A 495 -3.12 8.33 6.45
N SER A 496 -4.31 8.04 6.97
CA SER A 496 -5.53 7.96 6.17
C SER A 496 -6.19 9.30 5.95
N SER A 497 -6.24 10.17 6.98
CA SER A 497 -6.90 11.47 6.86
C SER A 497 -6.01 12.49 6.18
N THR A 498 -6.56 13.12 5.15
CA THR A 498 -5.93 14.29 4.52
C THR A 498 -5.77 15.44 5.51
N LYS A 499 -6.66 15.57 6.51
CA LYS A 499 -6.56 16.60 7.56
C LYS A 499 -5.35 16.33 8.46
N SER A 500 -5.19 15.09 8.92
CA SER A 500 -4.02 14.67 9.71
C SER A 500 -2.71 14.89 8.97
N LYS A 501 -2.64 14.53 7.67
CA LYS A 501 -1.46 14.77 6.83
C LYS A 501 -1.09 16.25 6.73
N LYS A 502 -2.07 17.11 6.42
CA LYS A 502 -1.86 18.56 6.29
C LYS A 502 -1.33 19.18 7.59
N ASN A 503 -1.71 18.62 8.73
CA ASN A 503 -1.29 19.04 10.06
C ASN A 503 -0.10 18.25 10.63
N HIS A 504 0.70 17.63 9.76
CA HIS A 504 2.01 17.02 10.07
C HIS A 504 2.00 15.75 10.95
N PHE A 505 0.86 15.08 11.14
CA PHE A 505 0.82 13.81 11.87
C PHE A 505 1.60 12.67 11.19
N GLY A 506 1.81 12.79 9.87
CA GLY A 506 2.57 11.83 9.08
C GLY A 506 4.08 12.07 9.06
N ILE A 507 4.62 13.02 9.83
CA ILE A 507 6.08 13.19 9.95
C ILE A 507 6.56 12.26 11.07
N SER A 508 7.35 11.25 10.71
CA SER A 508 7.88 10.28 11.69
C SER A 508 8.96 10.91 12.59
N LEU A 509 9.18 10.35 13.78
CA LEU A 509 10.29 10.78 14.65
C LEU A 509 11.65 10.75 13.92
N VAL A 510 11.90 9.71 13.12
CA VAL A 510 13.18 9.57 12.40
C VAL A 510 13.35 10.53 11.23
N GLU A 511 12.27 11.10 10.72
CA GLU A 511 12.29 12.19 9.73
C GLU A 511 12.45 13.55 10.42
N ARG A 512 11.86 13.70 11.62
CA ARG A 512 11.85 14.94 12.39
C ARG A 512 13.19 15.25 13.04
N LEU A 513 13.83 14.27 13.69
CA LEU A 513 15.07 14.45 14.44
C LEU A 513 16.25 14.99 13.61
N PRO A 514 16.47 14.56 12.34
CA PRO A 514 17.55 15.08 11.51
C PRO A 514 17.35 16.46 10.90
N THR A 515 16.16 17.06 11.03
CA THR A 515 15.89 18.39 10.48
C THR A 515 16.86 19.44 11.04
N ASP A 516 17.15 20.50 10.28
CA ASP A 516 18.04 21.58 10.73
C ASP A 516 17.56 22.23 12.05
N GLN A 517 16.26 22.15 12.34
CA GLN A 517 15.68 22.66 13.58
C GLN A 517 16.06 21.82 14.82
N LEU A 518 16.23 20.51 14.67
CA LEU A 518 16.55 19.60 15.79
C LEU A 518 18.02 19.15 15.78
N GLY A 519 18.58 18.89 14.60
CA GLY A 519 20.02 18.69 14.41
C GLY A 519 20.58 17.34 14.88
N TYR A 520 19.75 16.32 15.10
CA TYR A 520 20.25 14.97 15.41
C TYR A 520 20.94 14.35 14.20
N LYS A 521 22.10 13.72 14.38
CA LYS A 521 22.86 13.10 13.27
C LYS A 521 22.75 11.57 13.33
N PRO A 522 21.89 10.93 12.51
CA PRO A 522 21.85 9.47 12.44
C PRO A 522 23.15 8.87 11.92
N ILE A 523 23.46 7.67 12.39
CA ILE A 523 24.55 6.87 11.81
C ILE A 523 24.03 6.25 10.52
N MET A 524 24.68 6.56 9.40
CA MET A 524 24.27 6.09 8.09
C MET A 524 25.11 4.88 7.65
N LEU A 525 24.44 3.79 7.28
CA LEU A 525 25.09 2.66 6.61
C LEU A 525 25.38 3.07 5.15
N LEU A 526 26.64 2.97 4.71
CA LEU A 526 27.05 3.55 3.43
C LEU A 526 27.15 2.54 2.28
N THR A 527 27.41 1.27 2.57
CA THR A 527 27.74 0.27 1.53
C THR A 527 26.53 -0.59 1.20
N GLN A 528 26.03 -0.51 -0.04
CA GLN A 528 24.91 -1.30 -0.55
C GLN A 528 25.39 -2.61 -1.20
N TYR A 529 24.66 -3.70 -0.95
CA TYR A 529 24.94 -5.05 -1.45
C TYR A 529 23.77 -5.65 -2.25
N ARG A 530 22.79 -4.84 -2.65
CA ARG A 530 21.58 -5.31 -3.35
C ARG A 530 21.68 -5.14 -4.86
N MET A 531 21.89 -3.92 -5.33
CA MET A 531 21.61 -3.50 -6.71
C MET A 531 22.89 -3.51 -7.57
N HIS A 532 22.75 -3.81 -8.86
CA HIS A 532 23.81 -3.51 -9.83
C HIS A 532 24.30 -2.06 -9.68
N PRO A 533 25.61 -1.76 -9.75
CA PRO A 533 26.16 -0.40 -9.57
C PRO A 533 25.40 0.70 -10.33
N VAL A 534 25.11 0.49 -11.61
CA VAL A 534 24.30 1.40 -12.46
C VAL A 534 22.91 1.71 -11.87
N LEU A 535 22.21 0.71 -11.32
CA LEU A 535 20.88 0.92 -10.71
C LEU A 535 20.95 1.80 -9.46
N SER A 536 22.08 1.77 -8.74
CA SER A 536 22.29 2.55 -7.52
C SER A 536 22.77 3.99 -7.77
N GLU A 537 23.26 4.30 -8.97
CA GLU A 537 23.87 5.59 -9.33
C GLU A 537 22.90 6.75 -9.09
N PHE A 538 21.73 6.71 -9.73
CA PHE A 538 20.73 7.77 -9.58
C PHE A 538 20.18 7.87 -8.16
N PRO A 539 19.73 6.78 -7.48
CA PRO A 539 19.27 6.89 -6.10
C PRO A 539 20.33 7.44 -5.14
N SER A 540 21.60 7.03 -5.28
CA SER A 540 22.71 7.55 -4.49
C SER A 540 22.86 9.07 -4.67
N CYS A 541 22.86 9.55 -5.92
CA CYS A 541 22.98 10.96 -6.24
C CYS A 541 21.77 11.77 -5.75
N CYS A 542 20.56 11.35 -6.11
CA CYS A 542 19.34 12.12 -5.93
C CYS A 542 18.83 12.14 -4.48
N PHE A 543 18.96 11.03 -3.75
CA PHE A 543 18.43 10.93 -2.38
C PHE A 543 19.51 10.99 -1.31
N TYR A 544 20.71 10.47 -1.60
CA TYR A 544 21.74 10.25 -0.57
C TYR A 544 23.01 11.08 -0.77
N ASN A 545 22.96 12.14 -1.59
CA ASN A 545 24.08 13.05 -1.84
C ASN A 545 25.38 12.32 -2.24
N ASN A 546 25.26 11.28 -3.08
CA ASN A 546 26.37 10.42 -3.53
C ASN A 546 27.14 9.70 -2.41
N LYS A 547 26.55 9.54 -1.22
CA LYS A 547 27.21 8.86 -0.08
C LYS A 547 27.19 7.34 -0.20
N LEU A 548 26.31 6.74 -1.02
CA LEU A 548 26.24 5.28 -1.13
C LEU A 548 27.42 4.73 -1.92
N LYS A 549 28.01 3.65 -1.40
CA LYS A 549 29.07 2.87 -2.02
C LYS A 549 28.55 1.51 -2.43
N ASN A 550 29.16 0.92 -3.45
CA ASN A 550 28.82 -0.42 -3.91
C ASN A 550 29.74 -1.46 -3.24
N GLY A 551 29.15 -2.37 -2.46
CA GLY A 551 29.84 -3.53 -1.88
C GLY A 551 29.80 -4.77 -2.77
N ILE A 552 29.22 -4.62 -3.96
CA ILE A 552 29.08 -5.64 -5.01
C ILE A 552 29.51 -5.03 -6.34
N SER A 553 30.09 -5.86 -7.19
CA SER A 553 30.54 -5.50 -8.52
C SER A 553 29.44 -5.66 -9.58
N GLU A 554 29.69 -5.17 -10.79
CA GLU A 554 28.84 -5.46 -11.96
C GLU A 554 28.80 -6.96 -12.26
N GLN A 555 29.93 -7.66 -12.04
CA GLN A 555 30.05 -9.10 -12.25
C GLN A 555 29.16 -9.91 -11.27
N ASP A 556 28.93 -9.40 -10.06
CA ASP A 556 28.02 -10.01 -9.08
C ASP A 556 26.54 -9.84 -9.43
N ARG A 557 26.23 -8.99 -10.43
CA ARG A 557 24.86 -8.62 -10.82
C ARG A 557 24.56 -8.80 -12.30
N VAL A 558 25.39 -9.57 -13.02
CA VAL A 558 25.12 -9.93 -14.41
C VAL A 558 23.76 -10.61 -14.50
N CYS A 559 22.93 -10.15 -15.44
CA CYS A 559 21.64 -10.77 -15.73
C CYS A 559 21.83 -12.23 -16.21
N HIS A 560 20.78 -13.06 -16.13
CA HIS A 560 20.83 -14.42 -16.69
C HIS A 560 21.38 -14.41 -18.13
N LYS A 561 22.24 -15.39 -18.46
CA LYS A 561 22.85 -15.54 -19.79
C LYS A 561 21.75 -15.47 -20.86
N GLY A 562 21.80 -14.43 -21.70
CA GLY A 562 20.80 -14.16 -22.71
C GLY A 562 20.06 -12.84 -22.52
N ILE A 563 19.78 -12.38 -21.28
CA ILE A 563 19.15 -11.08 -21.00
C ILE A 563 20.08 -9.92 -21.31
N TYR A 564 21.35 -10.09 -20.96
CA TYR A 564 22.36 -9.08 -21.21
C TYR A 564 22.49 -8.74 -22.71
N SER A 565 22.33 -9.73 -23.58
CA SER A 565 22.28 -9.51 -25.05
C SER A 565 20.99 -8.87 -25.56
N MET A 566 19.95 -8.75 -24.72
CA MET A 566 18.68 -8.10 -25.07
C MET A 566 18.58 -6.66 -24.61
N LEU A 567 19.41 -6.26 -23.64
CA LEU A 567 19.43 -4.88 -23.18
C LEU A 567 19.81 -4.00 -24.38
N PRO A 568 18.98 -3.02 -24.77
CA PRO A 568 19.26 -2.21 -25.94
C PRO A 568 20.58 -1.44 -25.80
N VAL A 569 20.95 -1.11 -24.55
CA VAL A 569 22.25 -0.53 -24.19
C VAL A 569 23.06 -1.56 -23.40
N LYS A 570 24.19 -1.98 -23.96
CA LYS A 570 25.12 -2.91 -23.27
C LYS A 570 25.57 -2.31 -21.93
N ASN A 571 25.68 -3.14 -20.90
CA ASN A 571 26.06 -2.79 -19.52
C ASN A 571 25.08 -1.88 -18.76
N TYR A 572 23.96 -1.44 -19.36
CA TYR A 572 22.95 -0.65 -18.68
C TYR A 572 21.68 -1.47 -18.47
N PRO A 573 21.46 -2.03 -17.27
CA PRO A 573 20.29 -2.86 -16.99
C PRO A 573 19.04 -2.00 -16.65
N ILE A 574 18.83 -0.93 -17.42
CA ILE A 574 17.69 -0.02 -17.33
C ILE A 574 17.08 0.08 -18.72
N CYS A 575 15.76 -0.05 -18.83
CA CYS A 575 15.02 0.30 -20.03
C CYS A 575 13.80 1.13 -19.63
N PHE A 576 13.68 2.34 -20.17
CA PHE A 576 12.49 3.17 -20.04
C PHE A 576 11.75 3.18 -21.38
N PHE A 577 10.56 2.60 -21.41
CA PHE A 577 9.64 2.60 -22.54
C PHE A 577 8.65 3.77 -22.41
N ASP A 578 8.82 4.82 -23.23
CA ASP A 578 7.97 6.00 -23.27
C ASP A 578 6.65 5.71 -24.01
N ILE A 579 5.55 5.66 -23.26
CA ILE A 579 4.24 5.19 -23.73
C ILE A 579 3.21 6.29 -23.51
N LYS A 580 2.66 6.82 -24.62
CA LYS A 580 1.77 7.99 -24.61
C LYS A 580 0.27 7.64 -24.59
N THR A 581 -0.08 6.39 -24.32
CA THR A 581 -1.49 5.97 -24.23
C THR A 581 -2.18 6.61 -23.02
N PRO A 582 -3.47 7.01 -23.13
CA PRO A 582 -4.15 7.75 -22.08
C PRO A 582 -4.48 6.88 -20.85
N GLU A 583 -4.43 7.51 -19.66
CA GLU A 583 -4.88 6.89 -18.41
C GLU A 583 -6.42 6.76 -18.34
N SER A 584 -6.90 5.83 -17.53
CA SER A 584 -8.32 5.74 -17.16
C SER A 584 -8.51 5.60 -15.65
N SER A 585 -9.65 6.06 -15.13
CA SER A 585 -10.03 5.83 -13.73
C SER A 585 -10.76 4.51 -13.53
N THR A 586 -10.60 3.90 -12.34
CA THR A 586 -11.38 2.74 -11.90
C THR A 586 -12.84 3.11 -11.60
N ALA A 587 -13.71 2.09 -11.59
CA ALA A 587 -15.12 2.19 -11.25
C ALA A 587 -15.43 2.91 -9.93
N ASP A 588 -14.60 2.67 -8.92
CA ASP A 588 -14.74 3.31 -7.61
C ASP A 588 -14.30 4.78 -7.63
N GLY A 589 -13.61 5.22 -8.69
CA GLY A 589 -13.06 6.55 -8.89
C GLY A 589 -11.81 6.83 -8.05
N ARG A 590 -11.22 5.80 -7.41
CA ARG A 590 -10.14 5.96 -6.42
C ARG A 590 -8.77 5.56 -6.94
N SER A 591 -8.67 4.98 -8.14
CA SER A 591 -7.42 4.55 -8.74
C SER A 591 -7.39 4.76 -10.25
N PHE A 592 -6.22 4.51 -10.84
CA PHE A 592 -5.96 4.68 -12.26
C PHE A 592 -5.34 3.41 -12.86
N LEU A 593 -5.43 3.28 -14.18
CA LEU A 593 -4.83 2.22 -14.98
C LEU A 593 -4.52 2.70 -16.40
N ASN A 594 -3.66 1.98 -17.12
CA ASN A 594 -3.31 2.27 -18.50
C ASN A 594 -3.26 0.97 -19.33
N CYS A 595 -4.14 0.85 -20.33
CA CYS A 595 -4.23 -0.35 -21.18
C CYS A 595 -3.04 -0.49 -22.13
N GLY A 596 -2.47 0.62 -22.60
CA GLY A 596 -1.30 0.57 -23.48
C GLY A 596 -0.05 0.07 -22.76
N GLU A 597 0.20 0.57 -21.54
CA GLU A 597 1.28 0.05 -20.68
C GLU A 597 1.09 -1.45 -20.42
N ALA A 598 -0.13 -1.89 -20.08
CA ALA A 598 -0.44 -3.31 -19.85
C ALA A 598 -0.13 -4.20 -21.07
N ALA A 599 -0.41 -3.69 -22.28
CA ALA A 599 -0.20 -4.41 -23.52
C ALA A 599 1.28 -4.69 -23.83
N ILE A 600 2.20 -3.82 -23.37
CA ILE A 600 3.63 -3.93 -23.68
C ILE A 600 4.36 -4.73 -22.59
N ILE A 601 3.90 -4.67 -21.34
CA ILE A 601 4.45 -5.45 -20.22
C ILE A 601 4.50 -6.96 -20.53
N GLY A 602 3.45 -7.49 -21.18
CA GLY A 602 3.38 -8.92 -21.52
C GLY A 602 4.54 -9.39 -22.42
N GLU A 603 5.02 -8.54 -23.33
CA GLU A 603 6.17 -8.88 -24.19
C GLU A 603 7.48 -8.95 -23.42
N THR A 604 7.67 -8.02 -22.47
CA THR A 604 8.84 -8.03 -21.59
C THR A 604 8.87 -9.31 -20.74
N ILE A 605 7.71 -9.72 -20.22
CA ILE A 605 7.60 -10.94 -19.41
C ILE A 605 7.82 -12.20 -20.26
N MET A 606 7.28 -12.25 -21.47
CA MET A 606 7.54 -13.32 -22.44
C MET A 606 9.04 -13.43 -22.74
N LEU A 607 9.69 -12.29 -22.93
CA LEU A 607 11.12 -12.21 -23.23
C LEU A 607 11.98 -12.69 -22.05
N LEU A 608 11.65 -12.27 -20.82
CA LEU A 608 12.32 -12.73 -19.59
C LEU A 608 12.16 -14.24 -19.40
N LYS A 609 10.94 -14.77 -19.57
CA LYS A 609 10.69 -16.22 -19.48
C LYS A 609 11.47 -17.01 -20.54
N LYS A 610 11.50 -16.54 -21.79
CA LYS A 610 12.24 -17.18 -22.89
C LYS A 610 13.73 -17.34 -22.56
N HIS A 611 14.30 -16.45 -21.77
CA HIS A 611 15.70 -16.48 -21.35
C HIS A 611 15.90 -17.10 -19.95
N GLY A 612 14.92 -17.86 -19.47
CA GLY A 612 15.06 -18.73 -18.30
C GLY A 612 14.82 -18.06 -16.95
N VAL A 613 14.30 -16.83 -16.91
CA VAL A 613 13.91 -16.18 -15.64
C VAL A 613 12.72 -16.91 -15.04
N LYS A 614 12.78 -17.24 -13.75
CA LYS A 614 11.65 -17.83 -13.03
C LYS A 614 10.64 -16.76 -12.64
N ALA A 615 9.36 -17.11 -12.58
CA ALA A 615 8.29 -16.15 -12.28
C ALA A 615 8.50 -15.43 -10.94
N GLU A 616 9.01 -16.16 -9.93
CA GLU A 616 9.27 -15.66 -8.58
C GLU A 616 10.41 -14.62 -8.53
N GLN A 617 11.23 -14.54 -9.58
CA GLN A 617 12.31 -13.55 -9.73
C GLN A 617 11.81 -12.24 -10.36
N ILE A 618 10.58 -12.21 -10.88
CA ILE A 618 9.98 -11.06 -11.55
C ILE A 618 8.96 -10.42 -10.61
N ALA A 619 9.02 -9.10 -10.49
CA ALA A 619 7.94 -8.33 -9.90
C ALA A 619 7.47 -7.20 -10.82
N VAL A 620 6.17 -6.95 -10.80
CA VAL A 620 5.56 -5.78 -11.40
C VAL A 620 5.11 -4.84 -10.29
N ILE A 621 5.75 -3.67 -10.24
CA ILE A 621 5.51 -2.62 -9.26
C ILE A 621 4.74 -1.50 -9.93
N THR A 622 3.66 -1.06 -9.30
CA THR A 622 2.89 0.11 -9.76
C THR A 622 2.54 1.03 -8.59
N PHE A 623 2.11 2.25 -8.87
CA PHE A 623 1.62 3.19 -7.86
C PHE A 623 0.10 3.13 -7.68
N TYR A 624 -0.60 2.38 -8.55
CA TYR A 624 -2.06 2.43 -8.63
C TYR A 624 -2.67 1.02 -8.57
N ASN A 625 -3.62 0.85 -7.65
CA ASN A 625 -4.36 -0.41 -7.47
C ASN A 625 -5.12 -0.84 -8.72
N GLY A 626 -5.68 0.10 -9.50
CA GLY A 626 -6.39 -0.21 -10.74
C GLY A 626 -5.52 -0.95 -11.75
N MET A 627 -4.23 -0.62 -11.81
CA MET A 627 -3.28 -1.28 -12.70
C MET A 627 -2.99 -2.71 -12.28
N ILE A 628 -3.02 -3.03 -10.98
CA ILE A 628 -2.81 -4.40 -10.48
C ILE A 628 -3.87 -5.36 -11.05
N GLU A 629 -5.15 -4.97 -11.01
CA GLU A 629 -6.26 -5.77 -11.55
C GLU A 629 -6.06 -6.00 -13.04
N LEU A 630 -5.81 -4.92 -13.80
CA LEU A 630 -5.61 -4.99 -15.23
C LEU A 630 -4.45 -5.91 -15.62
N ILE A 631 -3.31 -5.79 -14.95
CA ILE A 631 -2.14 -6.64 -15.24
C ILE A 631 -2.46 -8.10 -14.91
N LYS A 632 -2.99 -8.40 -13.73
CA LYS A 632 -3.31 -9.79 -13.35
C LYS A 632 -4.30 -10.45 -14.30
N ASP A 633 -5.28 -9.70 -14.80
CA ASP A 633 -6.27 -10.22 -15.74
C ASP A 633 -5.69 -10.43 -17.15
N THR A 634 -4.76 -9.57 -17.59
CA THR A 634 -4.30 -9.54 -19.00
C THR A 634 -2.96 -10.24 -19.25
N ILE A 635 -2.09 -10.35 -18.24
CA ILE A 635 -0.68 -10.74 -18.38
C ILE A 635 -0.50 -12.09 -19.10
N ALA A 636 -1.27 -13.12 -18.75
CA ALA A 636 -1.16 -14.44 -19.37
C ALA A 636 -1.58 -14.41 -20.84
N ALA A 637 -2.66 -13.69 -21.14
CA ALA A 637 -3.22 -13.60 -22.49
C ALA A 637 -2.34 -12.73 -23.42
N VAL A 638 -1.74 -11.65 -22.91
CA VAL A 638 -0.87 -10.76 -23.70
C VAL A 638 0.49 -11.41 -23.95
N SER A 639 1.05 -12.09 -22.94
CA SER A 639 2.38 -12.71 -23.05
C SER A 639 2.38 -14.07 -23.77
N ASN A 640 1.21 -14.65 -24.04
CA ASN A 640 1.05 -16.04 -24.48
C ASN A 640 1.80 -17.04 -23.56
N ILE A 641 1.88 -16.73 -22.27
CA ILE A 641 2.47 -17.58 -21.23
C ILE A 641 1.34 -18.29 -20.47
N ASP A 642 1.62 -19.52 -20.04
CA ASP A 642 0.72 -20.27 -19.18
C ASP A 642 0.37 -19.50 -17.89
N SER A 643 -0.89 -19.59 -17.45
CA SER A 643 -1.35 -18.87 -16.28
C SER A 643 -0.61 -19.29 -15.00
N GLN A 644 -0.11 -20.52 -14.92
CA GLN A 644 0.60 -21.01 -13.74
C GLN A 644 1.90 -20.26 -13.49
N TYR A 645 2.66 -19.93 -14.55
CA TYR A 645 3.83 -19.08 -14.47
C TYR A 645 3.44 -17.64 -14.09
N CYS A 646 2.45 -17.06 -14.78
CA CYS A 646 2.03 -15.67 -14.51
C CYS A 646 1.46 -15.46 -13.11
N ASP A 647 0.69 -16.42 -12.57
CA ASP A 647 0.08 -16.34 -11.24
C ASP A 647 1.15 -16.28 -10.11
N LYS A 648 2.39 -16.69 -10.39
CA LYS A 648 3.52 -16.61 -9.46
C LYS A 648 4.32 -15.31 -9.55
N ILE A 649 4.09 -14.49 -10.59
CA ILE A 649 4.71 -13.17 -10.70
C ILE A 649 4.07 -12.26 -9.66
N ARG A 650 4.89 -11.60 -8.84
CA ARG A 650 4.37 -10.71 -7.81
C ARG A 650 3.96 -9.37 -8.45
N VAL A 651 2.68 -9.02 -8.36
CA VAL A 651 2.12 -7.75 -8.87
C VAL A 651 1.44 -7.00 -7.74
N ASP A 652 2.01 -5.86 -7.32
CA ASP A 652 1.48 -5.04 -6.23
C ASP A 652 1.91 -3.56 -6.29
N THR A 653 1.45 -2.76 -5.33
CA THR A 653 1.85 -1.36 -5.17
C THR A 653 3.26 -1.23 -4.62
N VAL A 654 3.93 -0.11 -4.92
CA VAL A 654 5.25 0.24 -4.35
C VAL A 654 5.34 0.07 -2.83
N ASP A 655 4.34 0.54 -2.08
CA ASP A 655 4.27 0.41 -0.61
C ASP A 655 4.31 -1.06 -0.15
N ALA A 656 3.78 -2.00 -0.95
CA ALA A 656 3.78 -3.43 -0.61
C ALA A 656 5.14 -4.10 -0.87
N PHE A 657 6.01 -3.49 -1.67
CA PHE A 657 7.34 -4.02 -2.01
C PHE A 657 8.46 -3.46 -1.13
N GLU A 658 8.15 -2.61 -0.17
CA GLU A 658 9.13 -2.16 0.80
C GLU A 658 9.70 -3.34 1.61
N GLY A 659 10.98 -3.27 1.97
CA GLY A 659 11.71 -4.41 2.54
C GLY A 659 11.92 -5.64 1.62
N SER A 660 11.32 -5.68 0.42
CA SER A 660 11.47 -6.82 -0.50
C SER A 660 12.67 -6.66 -1.44
N ASP A 661 13.26 -7.79 -1.77
CA ASP A 661 14.41 -7.95 -2.67
C ASP A 661 13.93 -8.68 -3.94
N ILE A 662 14.12 -8.09 -5.13
CA ILE A 662 13.58 -8.63 -6.38
C ILE A 662 14.68 -8.63 -7.44
N ASP A 663 14.79 -9.70 -8.21
CA ASP A 663 15.82 -9.82 -9.24
C ASP A 663 15.54 -8.88 -10.43
N TYR A 664 14.34 -8.96 -11.01
CA TYR A 664 13.90 -8.15 -12.15
C TYR A 664 12.63 -7.38 -11.82
N VAL A 665 12.67 -6.05 -11.97
CA VAL A 665 11.54 -5.17 -11.67
C VAL A 665 10.99 -4.58 -12.95
N ILE A 666 9.67 -4.69 -13.11
CA ILE A 666 8.87 -3.97 -14.09
C ILE A 666 8.13 -2.87 -13.33
N LEU A 667 8.52 -1.61 -13.51
CA LEU A 667 7.90 -0.44 -12.91
C LEU A 667 6.90 0.19 -13.87
N VAL A 668 5.67 0.40 -13.40
CA VAL A 668 4.55 0.88 -14.21
C VAL A 668 3.98 2.16 -13.60
N THR A 669 4.09 3.28 -14.32
CA THR A 669 3.76 4.59 -13.77
C THR A 669 2.32 5.01 -14.01
N VAL A 670 1.64 4.49 -15.04
CA VAL A 670 0.20 4.66 -15.34
C VAL A 670 -0.21 6.05 -15.81
N ARG A 671 0.39 7.12 -15.27
CA ARG A 671 -0.13 8.48 -15.44
C ARG A 671 0.22 9.07 -16.81
N SER A 672 -0.82 9.40 -17.55
CA SER A 672 -0.78 9.93 -18.91
C SER A 672 -2.07 10.70 -19.17
N ASN A 673 -2.03 12.01 -18.90
CA ASN A 673 -3.18 12.91 -18.98
C ASN A 673 -2.79 14.32 -19.43
N ALA A 674 -3.74 15.03 -20.04
CA ALA A 674 -3.51 16.36 -20.61
C ALA A 674 -3.13 17.43 -19.57
N ARG A 675 -3.45 17.21 -18.29
CA ARG A 675 -3.11 18.13 -17.19
C ARG A 675 -1.66 17.97 -16.69
N LYS A 676 -0.90 17.01 -17.22
CA LYS A 676 0.44 16.63 -16.74
C LYS A 676 0.49 16.33 -15.23
N SER A 677 -0.63 15.91 -14.65
CA SER A 677 -0.71 15.59 -13.22
C SER A 677 -0.24 14.16 -12.97
N ILE A 678 0.72 13.95 -12.07
CA ILE A 678 1.24 12.62 -11.77
C ILE A 678 0.78 12.06 -10.40
N GLY A 679 0.09 12.88 -9.59
CA GLY A 679 -0.50 12.45 -8.32
C GLY A 679 0.52 11.80 -7.39
N PHE A 680 0.23 10.60 -6.88
CA PHE A 680 1.08 9.89 -5.91
C PHE A 680 2.48 9.52 -6.42
N LEU A 681 2.74 9.64 -7.72
CA LEU A 681 4.09 9.46 -8.28
C LEU A 681 5.07 10.54 -7.80
N SER A 682 4.60 11.74 -7.43
CA SER A 682 5.47 12.83 -6.94
C SER A 682 6.03 12.58 -5.54
N ASP A 683 5.63 11.49 -4.88
CA ASP A 683 6.19 11.11 -3.58
C ASP A 683 7.62 10.59 -3.76
N ARG A 684 8.59 11.42 -3.35
CA ARG A 684 10.03 11.12 -3.46
C ARG A 684 10.41 9.81 -2.75
N GLY A 685 9.81 9.52 -1.60
CA GLY A 685 10.07 8.29 -0.85
C GLY A 685 9.61 7.05 -1.59
N ARG A 686 8.41 7.09 -2.20
CA ARG A 686 7.92 6.01 -3.08
C ARG A 686 8.78 5.84 -4.32
N LEU A 687 9.21 6.93 -4.96
CA LEU A 687 10.12 6.85 -6.12
C LEU A 687 11.44 6.17 -5.72
N ASN A 688 12.04 6.58 -4.60
CA ASN A 688 13.26 5.96 -4.09
C ASN A 688 13.07 4.46 -3.84
N VAL A 689 11.96 4.04 -3.20
CA VAL A 689 11.64 2.61 -3.03
C VAL A 689 11.53 1.91 -4.38
N ALA A 690 10.76 2.46 -5.32
CA ALA A 690 10.51 1.87 -6.64
C ALA A 690 11.81 1.62 -7.43
N LEU A 691 12.71 2.60 -7.47
CA LEU A 691 13.98 2.51 -8.19
C LEU A 691 14.98 1.54 -7.53
N THR A 692 14.82 1.24 -6.24
CA THR A 692 15.81 0.49 -5.45
C THR A 692 15.39 -0.94 -5.08
N ARG A 693 14.36 -1.48 -5.73
CA ARG A 693 13.92 -2.87 -5.54
C ARG A 693 14.68 -3.89 -6.39
N ALA A 694 15.14 -3.49 -7.57
CA ALA A 694 15.77 -4.39 -8.55
C ALA A 694 17.21 -4.73 -8.17
N LYS A 695 17.57 -6.02 -8.22
CA LYS A 695 18.96 -6.47 -8.10
C LYS A 695 19.68 -6.41 -9.44
N HIS A 696 19.04 -6.95 -10.49
CA HIS A 696 19.66 -7.17 -11.80
C HIS A 696 19.23 -6.16 -12.84
N ALA A 697 17.94 -5.93 -13.04
CA ALA A 697 17.46 -4.98 -14.06
C ALA A 697 16.11 -4.33 -13.73
N LEU A 698 15.93 -3.12 -14.28
CA LEU A 698 14.74 -2.27 -14.10
C LEU A 698 14.15 -1.90 -15.48
N PHE A 699 12.91 -2.31 -15.72
CA PHE A 699 12.12 -1.96 -16.90
C PHE A 699 11.01 -1.01 -16.50
N ILE A 700 10.90 0.15 -17.14
CA ILE A 700 10.00 1.22 -16.76
C ILE A 700 9.03 1.48 -17.91
N PHE A 701 7.75 1.54 -17.60
CA PHE A 701 6.66 1.78 -18.54
C PHE A 701 5.91 3.02 -18.07
N GLY A 702 5.88 4.07 -18.89
CA GLY A 702 5.25 5.33 -18.51
C GLY A 702 5.37 6.42 -19.56
N ASN A 703 4.66 7.52 -19.36
CA ASN A 703 4.73 8.70 -20.22
C ASN A 703 5.79 9.68 -19.68
N ALA A 704 6.90 9.83 -20.39
CA ALA A 704 8.02 10.68 -19.96
C ALA A 704 7.62 12.15 -19.81
N GLU A 705 6.85 12.70 -20.75
CA GLU A 705 6.40 14.10 -20.73
C GLU A 705 5.53 14.41 -19.50
N ASN A 706 4.67 13.47 -19.10
CA ASN A 706 3.88 13.61 -17.88
C ASN A 706 4.75 13.56 -16.63
N LEU A 707 5.74 12.67 -16.58
CA LEU A 707 6.63 12.48 -15.45
C LEU A 707 7.57 13.67 -15.23
N GLU A 708 8.04 14.31 -16.30
CA GLU A 708 8.90 15.51 -16.24
C GLU A 708 8.25 16.73 -15.56
N ASN A 709 6.94 16.68 -15.25
CA ASN A 709 6.26 17.72 -14.48
C ASN A 709 6.55 17.66 -12.96
N ASP A 710 7.29 16.65 -12.49
CA ASP A 710 7.89 16.61 -11.15
C ASP A 710 9.41 16.68 -11.26
N GLU A 711 10.04 17.50 -10.40
CA GLU A 711 11.47 17.76 -10.46
C GLU A 711 12.33 16.49 -10.31
N THR A 712 11.93 15.56 -9.45
CA THR A 712 12.68 14.33 -9.19
C THR A 712 12.57 13.36 -10.37
N TRP A 713 11.36 13.24 -10.92
CA TRP A 713 11.12 12.45 -12.12
C TRP A 713 11.79 13.04 -13.35
N LYS A 714 11.78 14.37 -13.50
CA LYS A 714 12.48 15.07 -14.58
C LYS A 714 13.96 14.71 -14.59
N GLN A 715 14.63 14.83 -13.45
CA GLN A 715 16.04 14.43 -13.30
C GLN A 715 16.26 12.96 -13.67
N TYR A 716 15.32 12.07 -13.32
CA TYR A 716 15.44 10.66 -13.66
C TYR A 716 15.22 10.37 -15.15
N VAL A 717 14.27 11.04 -15.79
CA VAL A 717 14.02 10.95 -17.25
C VAL A 717 15.21 11.50 -18.02
N GLU A 718 15.78 12.63 -17.58
CA GLU A 718 17.00 13.21 -18.13
C GLU A 718 18.18 12.25 -17.99
N TYR A 719 18.39 11.65 -16.80
CA TYR A 719 19.37 10.58 -16.61
C TYR A 719 19.17 9.42 -17.60
N CYS A 720 17.93 8.94 -17.77
CA CYS A 720 17.65 7.86 -18.73
C CYS A 720 17.95 8.27 -20.18
N ARG A 721 17.65 9.52 -20.55
CA ARG A 721 17.90 10.09 -21.88
C ARG A 721 19.40 10.21 -22.15
N GLU A 722 20.17 10.72 -21.20
CA GLU A 722 21.64 10.87 -21.30
C GLU A 722 22.35 9.52 -21.43
N LYS A 723 21.88 8.49 -20.72
CA LYS A 723 22.44 7.12 -20.81
C LYS A 723 21.94 6.35 -22.03
N GLY A 724 21.04 6.92 -22.84
CA GLY A 724 20.47 6.28 -24.03
C GLY A 724 19.51 5.13 -23.73
N VAL A 725 18.93 5.08 -22.54
CA VAL A 725 18.04 4.01 -22.07
C VAL A 725 16.56 4.38 -22.11
N LEU A 726 16.21 5.52 -22.72
CA LEU A 726 14.84 5.97 -22.99
C LEU A 726 14.44 5.64 -24.44
N PHE A 727 13.38 4.87 -24.63
CA PHE A 727 12.90 4.37 -25.92
C PHE A 727 11.48 4.86 -26.20
N ASP A 728 11.28 5.57 -27.29
CA ASP A 728 9.96 6.03 -27.73
C ASP A 728 9.13 4.86 -28.29
N MET A 729 7.93 4.65 -27.74
CA MET A 729 6.98 3.60 -28.14
C MET A 729 5.70 4.15 -28.76
N SER A 730 5.69 5.43 -29.18
CA SER A 730 4.54 6.09 -29.80
C SER A 730 4.13 5.55 -31.17
#